data_AF-A0A1V5WV97-F1
#
_entry.id   AF-A0A1V5WV97-F1
#
_cell.length_a   1.000
_cell.length_b   1.000
_cell.length_c   1.000
_cell.angle_alpha   90.00
_cell.angle_beta   90.00
_cell.angle_gamma   90.00
#
_symmetry.space_group_name_H-M   'P 1'
#
loop_
_entity.id
_entity.type
_entity.pdbx_description
1 polymer ?
#
loop_
_entity_poly.entity_id
_entity_poly.type
_entity_poly.pdbx_seq_one_letter_code
_entity_poly.pdbx_strand_id
1 'polypeptide(L)'
;MNFKKAIIIYKKEMLELFRDKRTLFTTIILPVILYPLLFVGFSAIMSRQVDVLEKRGATIAFQDSLSIRTPETLAIRDSIYEDLNKIEHFKIIPAPSVVDKLYQEGELDAIVTLKDSLNAAQKPVLKVFIRYDGSGEKGMMVYQKLESRLLETSQKITTQRLEVLHIDPQTIKPLEIRPIDTSTAERKMGSVLGAMLPYLMILLLITGASVVAADLVAGEKERQTLETLLVSSATRSEIVLGKYLTIVTMGMVNVVINLISISLSIQYMLSQIGLNLDGIQMPINSFLILLLAMIPLATLFAAILLSISTFSRNMKEARTYEQPIMIISMLLGMVSFLPTIEINNVLALVPIINIALLFKAVLIGNYQLSHLLLTIGSTLVLDVIAIWITIKLFNTESVLFRTQEEGGKIKIKNKRTFFSPFYGIVYFCLALAALYYLGGKWQAANLVNGLIQSELIIILFPVLLVLRLGKYKPAEILRLKAPKAKELAIIPFFAISASMIVSIIAQVINYFFPFPQEYIEAMSRIFTQDISFWELFIVIALIPGICEEILFRGFLMRFFKKKSFWYPIFTTAILFAIFHLDPFRFLPVLLLGILLGYIAMKTGSIVNSMFFHIINNSLAIVITTFGEQNWMKVFIQDGENLKYWLLLPAILIFILSMKAFNKITVSREVQL
;
A
#
# COMPACT_ATOMS: atom_id res chain seq x y z
N MET A 1 -29.56 -29.51 1.48
CA MET A 1 -29.39 -28.61 0.31
C MET A 1 -29.54 -29.45 -0.95
N ASN A 2 -30.49 -29.13 -1.82
CA ASN A 2 -30.71 -29.81 -3.09
C ASN A 2 -30.00 -29.04 -4.21
N PHE A 3 -28.86 -29.57 -4.67
CA PHE A 3 -28.05 -28.95 -5.72
C PHE A 3 -28.81 -28.71 -7.03
N LYS A 4 -29.84 -29.51 -7.34
CA LYS A 4 -30.65 -29.29 -8.55
C LYS A 4 -31.38 -27.94 -8.50
N LYS A 5 -31.90 -27.54 -7.33
CA LYS A 5 -32.57 -26.25 -7.15
C LYS A 5 -31.60 -25.08 -7.28
N ALA A 6 -30.42 -25.19 -6.67
CA ALA A 6 -29.37 -24.17 -6.80
C ALA A 6 -28.93 -24.00 -8.27
N ILE A 7 -28.79 -25.10 -9.03
CA ILE A 7 -28.45 -25.07 -10.45
C ILE A 7 -29.56 -24.42 -11.29
N ILE A 8 -30.83 -24.64 -10.96
CA ILE A 8 -31.96 -23.97 -11.65
C ILE A 8 -31.87 -22.45 -11.46
N ILE A 9 -31.61 -22.01 -10.23
CA ILE A 9 -31.42 -20.58 -9.92
C ILE A 9 -30.22 -20.03 -10.68
N TYR A 10 -29.07 -20.71 -10.62
CA TYR A 10 -27.88 -20.34 -11.40
C TYR A 10 -28.19 -20.16 -12.90
N LYS A 11 -28.90 -21.12 -13.51
CA LYS A 11 -29.30 -21.04 -14.93
C LYS A 11 -30.22 -19.85 -15.20
N LYS A 12 -31.19 -19.57 -14.32
CA LYS A 12 -32.05 -18.39 -14.40
C LYS A 12 -31.21 -17.11 -14.39
N GLU A 13 -30.32 -16.96 -13.39
CA GLU A 13 -29.50 -15.75 -13.26
C GLU A 13 -28.57 -15.55 -14.45
N MET A 14 -27.92 -16.62 -14.92
CA MET A 14 -27.06 -16.55 -16.11
C MET A 14 -27.84 -16.13 -17.35
N LEU A 15 -29.04 -16.67 -17.56
CA LEU A 15 -29.90 -16.31 -18.70
C LEU A 15 -30.34 -14.84 -18.65
N GLU A 16 -30.65 -14.31 -17.47
CA GLU A 16 -31.00 -12.89 -17.31
C GLU A 16 -29.81 -11.98 -17.62
N LEU A 17 -28.63 -12.30 -17.10
CA LEU A 17 -27.41 -11.53 -17.37
C LEU A 17 -27.03 -11.55 -18.86
N PHE A 18 -27.15 -12.70 -19.53
CA PHE A 18 -26.89 -12.78 -20.98
C PHE A 18 -27.93 -12.02 -21.82
N ARG A 19 -29.12 -11.75 -21.29
CA ARG A 19 -30.14 -10.93 -21.97
C ARG A 19 -29.91 -9.44 -21.76
N ASP A 20 -29.24 -9.05 -20.69
CA ASP A 20 -28.84 -7.66 -20.46
C ASP A 20 -27.63 -7.28 -21.33
N LYS A 21 -27.95 -6.82 -22.55
CA LYS A 21 -26.97 -6.34 -23.53
C LYS A 21 -26.08 -5.22 -22.96
N ARG A 22 -26.59 -4.38 -22.05
CA ARG A 22 -25.81 -3.29 -21.47
C ARG A 22 -24.75 -3.85 -20.54
N THR A 23 -25.15 -4.75 -19.64
CA THR A 23 -24.22 -5.39 -18.71
C THR A 23 -23.18 -6.22 -19.45
N LEU A 24 -23.57 -7.01 -20.46
CA LEU A 24 -22.61 -7.74 -21.30
C LEU A 24 -21.65 -6.81 -22.03
N PHE A 25 -22.16 -5.73 -22.62
CA PHE A 25 -21.31 -4.78 -23.32
C PHE A 25 -20.30 -4.13 -22.37
N THR A 26 -20.73 -3.64 -21.21
CA THR A 26 -19.83 -2.92 -20.29
C THR A 26 -18.86 -3.84 -19.55
N THR A 27 -19.27 -5.06 -19.24
CA THR A 27 -18.43 -6.00 -18.46
C THR A 27 -17.49 -6.82 -19.33
N ILE A 28 -17.92 -7.23 -20.53
CA ILE A 28 -17.15 -8.14 -21.39
C ILE A 28 -16.60 -7.41 -22.62
N ILE A 29 -17.48 -6.81 -23.44
CA ILE A 29 -17.09 -6.33 -24.78
C ILE A 29 -16.20 -5.08 -24.69
N LEU A 30 -16.57 -4.12 -23.84
CA LEU A 30 -15.89 -2.85 -23.73
C LEU A 30 -14.42 -3.01 -23.30
N PRO A 31 -14.08 -3.75 -22.22
CA PRO A 31 -12.68 -3.99 -21.86
C PRO A 31 -11.85 -4.66 -22.98
N VAL A 32 -12.45 -5.65 -23.67
CA VAL A 32 -11.79 -6.38 -24.78
C VAL A 32 -11.39 -5.48 -25.93
N ILE A 33 -12.19 -4.46 -26.22
CA ILE A 33 -11.91 -3.48 -27.29
C ILE A 33 -11.01 -2.36 -26.77
N LEU A 34 -11.29 -1.90 -25.54
CA LEU A 34 -10.63 -0.75 -24.96
C LEU A 34 -9.14 -1.01 -24.72
N TYR A 35 -8.75 -2.19 -24.22
CA TYR A 35 -7.33 -2.45 -23.94
C TYR A 35 -6.45 -2.49 -25.18
N PRO A 36 -6.77 -3.25 -26.24
CA PRO A 36 -6.00 -3.17 -27.49
C PRO A 36 -5.96 -1.75 -28.03
N LEU A 37 -7.09 -1.02 -28.02
CA LEU A 37 -7.13 0.35 -28.51
C LEU A 37 -6.23 1.29 -27.68
N LEU A 38 -6.21 1.13 -26.35
CA LEU A 38 -5.33 1.90 -25.47
C LEU A 38 -3.87 1.54 -25.68
N PHE A 39 -3.52 0.25 -25.75
CA PHE A 39 -2.13 -0.18 -25.99
C PHE A 39 -1.62 0.31 -27.34
N VAL A 40 -2.39 0.10 -28.42
CA VAL A 40 -2.03 0.52 -29.77
C VAL A 40 -2.00 2.05 -29.88
N GLY A 41 -3.02 2.72 -29.37
CA GLY A 41 -3.12 4.18 -29.40
C GLY A 41 -2.00 4.85 -28.60
N PHE A 42 -1.73 4.37 -27.39
CA PHE A 42 -0.66 4.89 -26.55
C PHE A 42 0.71 4.60 -27.15
N SER A 43 0.96 3.39 -27.65
CA SER A 43 2.23 3.04 -28.32
C SER A 43 2.46 3.90 -29.56
N ALA A 44 1.45 4.12 -30.40
CA ALA A 44 1.55 5.00 -31.56
C ALA A 44 1.82 6.47 -31.18
N ILE A 45 1.17 6.95 -30.12
CA ILE A 45 1.43 8.31 -29.58
C ILE A 45 2.85 8.40 -29.06
N MET A 46 3.33 7.42 -28.29
CA MET A 46 4.69 7.42 -27.73
C MET A 46 5.74 7.35 -28.83
N SER A 47 5.58 6.45 -29.79
CA SER A 47 6.49 6.36 -30.95
C SER A 47 6.52 7.68 -31.73
N ARG A 48 5.36 8.31 -31.96
CA ARG A 48 5.30 9.61 -32.62
C ARG A 48 5.90 10.73 -31.78
N GLN A 49 5.78 10.69 -30.45
CA GLN A 49 6.39 11.69 -29.56
C GLN A 49 7.92 11.59 -29.62
N VAL A 50 8.47 10.38 -29.56
CA VAL A 50 9.91 10.15 -29.73
C VAL A 50 10.37 10.70 -31.08
N ASP A 51 9.72 10.32 -32.18
CA ASP A 51 10.05 10.82 -33.52
C ASP A 51 9.97 12.36 -33.65
N VAL A 52 8.95 12.98 -33.03
CA VAL A 52 8.78 14.45 -33.06
C VAL A 52 9.87 15.13 -32.24
N LEU A 53 10.25 14.58 -31.09
CA LEU A 53 11.34 15.10 -30.27
C LEU A 53 12.68 14.99 -30.99
N GLU A 54 12.92 13.89 -31.71
CA GLU A 54 14.13 13.73 -32.52
C GLU A 54 14.16 14.71 -33.71
N LYS A 55 13.06 14.85 -34.45
CA LYS A 55 12.98 15.73 -35.63
C LYS A 55 12.98 17.22 -35.29
N ARG A 56 12.46 17.61 -34.13
CA ARG A 56 12.51 19.01 -33.65
C ARG A 56 13.93 19.48 -33.37
N GLY A 57 14.85 18.55 -33.13
CA GLY A 57 16.23 18.89 -32.88
C GLY A 57 16.46 19.59 -31.54
N ALA A 58 17.70 20.03 -31.35
CA ALA A 58 18.09 20.76 -30.15
C ALA A 58 19.12 21.85 -30.47
N THR A 59 18.99 23.02 -29.84
CA THR A 59 19.99 24.09 -29.97
C THR A 59 20.93 24.04 -28.78
N ILE A 60 22.21 23.81 -29.06
CA ILE A 60 23.23 23.59 -28.04
C ILE A 60 24.26 24.73 -28.12
N ALA A 61 24.51 25.40 -27.01
CA ALA A 61 25.59 26.37 -26.92
C ALA A 61 26.91 25.67 -26.57
N PHE A 62 27.93 25.88 -27.40
CA PHE A 62 29.29 25.39 -27.16
C PHE A 62 30.15 26.52 -26.59
N GLN A 63 30.54 26.37 -25.32
CA GLN A 63 31.30 27.36 -24.57
C GLN A 63 32.76 26.94 -24.45
N ASP A 64 33.62 27.55 -25.27
CA ASP A 64 35.08 27.44 -25.17
C ASP A 64 35.59 28.32 -24.02
N SER A 65 35.92 27.71 -22.88
CA SER A 65 36.53 28.38 -21.72
C SER A 65 37.99 27.96 -21.53
N LEU A 66 38.70 27.63 -22.61
CA LEU A 66 40.09 27.21 -22.55
C LEU A 66 41.01 28.41 -22.27
N SER A 67 41.80 28.28 -21.20
CA SER A 67 42.85 29.23 -20.80
C SER A 67 44.20 28.88 -21.43
N ILE A 68 44.44 27.59 -21.75
CA ILE A 68 45.68 27.07 -22.34
C ILE A 68 45.43 26.74 -23.81
N ARG A 69 45.86 27.62 -24.72
CA ARG A 69 45.63 27.50 -26.17
C ARG A 69 46.89 27.02 -26.91
N THR A 70 47.15 25.73 -26.83
CA THR A 70 48.19 25.04 -27.62
C THR A 70 47.59 24.47 -28.90
N PRO A 71 48.39 24.20 -29.96
CA PRO A 71 47.88 23.53 -31.16
C PRO A 71 47.13 22.22 -30.85
N GLU A 72 47.58 21.47 -29.84
CA GLU A 72 46.94 20.23 -29.41
C GLU A 72 45.59 20.46 -28.71
N THR A 73 45.49 21.41 -27.79
CA THR A 73 44.23 21.71 -27.08
C THR A 73 43.19 22.31 -28.03
N LEU A 74 43.63 23.10 -29.00
CA LEU A 74 42.78 23.64 -30.07
C LEU A 74 42.29 22.55 -31.02
N ALA A 75 43.15 21.61 -31.42
CA ALA A 75 42.77 20.48 -32.28
C ALA A 75 41.71 19.58 -31.62
N ILE A 76 41.81 19.35 -30.31
CA ILE A 76 40.82 18.57 -29.56
C ILE A 76 39.49 19.31 -29.46
N ARG A 77 39.53 20.60 -29.14
CA ARG A 77 38.33 21.46 -29.14
C ARG A 77 37.63 21.39 -30.50
N ASP A 78 38.39 21.52 -31.59
CA ASP A 78 37.84 21.50 -32.94
C ASP A 78 37.25 20.15 -33.31
N SER A 79 37.90 19.03 -32.94
CA SER A 79 37.31 17.69 -33.13
C SER A 79 36.02 17.50 -32.34
N ILE A 80 35.93 18.00 -31.11
CA ILE A 80 34.70 17.94 -30.31
C ILE A 80 33.60 18.77 -30.99
N TYR A 81 33.91 19.99 -31.39
CA TYR A 81 32.94 20.87 -32.06
C TYR A 81 32.44 20.27 -33.39
N GLU A 82 33.32 19.66 -34.18
CA GLU A 82 32.98 19.01 -35.44
C GLU A 82 32.11 17.76 -35.23
N ASP A 83 32.47 16.90 -34.29
CA ASP A 83 31.72 15.66 -34.04
C ASP A 83 30.35 15.93 -33.40
N LEU A 84 30.21 16.99 -32.59
CA LEU A 84 28.91 17.46 -32.09
C LEU A 84 28.02 18.01 -33.22
N ASN A 85 28.59 18.66 -34.23
CA ASN A 85 27.85 19.13 -35.41
C ASN A 85 27.36 18.00 -36.33
N LYS A 86 27.89 16.78 -36.18
CA LYS A 86 27.43 15.59 -36.91
C LYS A 86 26.19 14.94 -36.27
N ILE A 87 25.74 15.43 -35.11
CA ILE A 87 24.50 14.94 -34.50
C ILE A 87 23.33 15.47 -35.33
N GLU A 88 22.58 14.57 -35.95
CA GLU A 88 21.42 14.92 -36.76
C GLU A 88 20.41 15.74 -35.95
N HIS A 89 19.84 16.76 -36.60
CA HIS A 89 18.89 17.70 -36.02
C HIS A 89 19.42 18.58 -34.88
N PHE A 90 20.69 18.47 -34.48
CA PHE A 90 21.25 19.36 -33.46
C PHE A 90 21.91 20.57 -34.13
N LYS A 91 21.65 21.77 -33.58
CA LYS A 91 22.27 23.01 -34.00
C LYS A 91 23.26 23.45 -32.92
N ILE A 92 24.55 23.26 -33.18
CA ILE A 92 25.61 23.68 -32.26
C ILE A 92 26.02 25.12 -32.58
N ILE A 93 25.79 26.04 -31.66
CA ILE A 93 26.18 27.45 -31.81
C ILE A 93 27.30 27.82 -30.83
N PRO A 94 28.22 28.72 -31.19
CA PRO A 94 29.14 29.30 -30.21
C PRO A 94 28.37 29.98 -29.08
N ALA A 95 28.81 29.80 -27.83
CA ALA A 95 28.13 30.38 -26.68
C ALA A 95 28.21 31.92 -26.70
N PRO A 96 27.08 32.64 -26.74
CA PRO A 96 27.07 34.10 -26.65
C PRO A 96 27.37 34.56 -25.22
N SER A 97 27.70 35.83 -25.03
CA SER A 97 27.93 36.43 -23.71
C SER A 97 26.71 36.34 -22.77
N VAL A 98 25.53 36.07 -23.32
CA VAL A 98 24.24 36.00 -22.62
C VAL A 98 23.72 34.55 -22.52
N VAL A 99 24.61 33.55 -22.66
CA VAL A 99 24.26 32.11 -22.72
C VAL A 99 23.39 31.63 -21.55
N ASP A 100 23.68 32.07 -20.32
CA ASP A 100 22.92 31.65 -19.13
C ASP A 100 21.47 32.16 -19.19
N LYS A 101 21.26 33.37 -19.70
CA LYS A 101 19.92 33.96 -19.85
C LYS A 101 19.14 33.29 -20.99
N LEU A 102 19.79 33.02 -22.14
CA LEU A 102 19.16 32.28 -23.23
C LEU A 102 18.76 30.85 -22.83
N TYR A 103 19.57 30.21 -21.98
CA TYR A 103 19.24 28.91 -21.41
C TYR A 103 18.06 28.99 -20.43
N GLN A 104 18.01 30.01 -19.57
CA GLN A 104 16.87 30.25 -18.67
C GLN A 104 15.57 30.62 -19.42
N GLU A 105 15.68 31.32 -20.55
CA GLU A 105 14.56 31.69 -21.42
C GLU A 105 14.08 30.52 -22.31
N GLY A 106 14.81 29.38 -22.33
CA GLY A 106 14.46 28.18 -23.08
C GLY A 106 14.84 28.22 -24.57
N GLU A 107 15.65 29.20 -24.99
CA GLU A 107 16.19 29.31 -26.36
C GLU A 107 17.33 28.30 -26.61
N LEU A 108 17.96 27.80 -25.54
CA LEU A 108 19.00 26.77 -25.58
C LEU A 108 18.55 25.53 -24.81
N ASP A 109 18.73 24.36 -25.42
CA ASP A 109 18.36 23.07 -24.83
C ASP A 109 19.46 22.51 -23.92
N ALA A 110 20.74 22.81 -24.21
CA ALA A 110 21.87 22.49 -23.35
C ALA A 110 23.06 23.43 -23.59
N ILE A 111 23.98 23.44 -22.63
CA ILE A 111 25.28 24.12 -22.75
C ILE A 111 26.39 23.08 -22.58
N VAL A 112 27.29 23.00 -23.56
CA VAL A 112 28.51 22.19 -23.48
C VAL A 112 29.67 23.13 -23.21
N THR A 113 30.24 23.06 -22.01
CA THR A 113 31.37 23.91 -21.61
C THR A 113 32.65 23.09 -21.59
N LEU A 114 33.67 23.55 -22.33
CA LEU A 114 35.03 23.04 -22.26
C LEU A 114 35.87 23.89 -21.31
N LYS A 115 36.52 23.24 -20.33
CA LYS A 115 37.46 23.89 -19.41
C LYS A 115 38.77 23.12 -19.37
N ASP A 116 39.87 23.86 -19.31
CA ASP A 116 41.17 23.26 -19.02
C ASP A 116 41.26 22.86 -17.56
N SER A 117 41.93 21.74 -17.32
CA SER A 117 42.36 21.27 -16.01
C SER A 117 43.77 20.72 -16.16
N LEU A 118 44.63 20.95 -15.17
CA LEU A 118 45.92 20.27 -15.15
C LEU A 118 45.75 18.87 -14.55
N ASN A 119 46.41 17.88 -15.14
CA ASN A 119 46.55 16.57 -14.53
C ASN A 119 47.71 16.55 -13.51
N ALA A 120 47.91 15.42 -12.83
CA ALA A 120 48.97 15.26 -11.82
C ALA A 120 50.40 15.52 -12.35
N ALA A 121 50.61 15.44 -13.67
CA ALA A 121 51.87 15.72 -14.33
C ALA A 121 51.95 17.15 -14.91
N GLN A 122 51.07 18.07 -14.48
CA GLN A 122 50.95 19.44 -14.98
C GLN A 122 50.71 19.56 -16.50
N LYS A 123 50.18 18.51 -17.14
CA LYS A 123 49.78 18.57 -18.55
C LYS A 123 48.32 19.03 -18.67
N PRO A 124 47.97 19.80 -19.71
CA PRO A 124 46.60 20.24 -19.94
C PRO A 124 45.70 19.06 -20.31
N VAL A 125 44.56 18.95 -19.63
CA VAL A 125 43.46 18.01 -19.88
C VAL A 125 42.17 18.79 -19.98
N LEU A 126 41.35 18.48 -20.98
CA LEU A 126 40.04 19.10 -21.12
C LEU A 126 38.99 18.37 -20.28
N LYS A 127 38.22 19.12 -19.51
CA LYS A 127 36.99 18.68 -18.86
C LYS A 127 35.79 19.22 -19.64
N VAL A 128 34.86 18.34 -19.97
CA VAL A 128 33.60 18.69 -20.64
C VAL A 128 32.48 18.69 -19.60
N PHE A 129 31.72 19.78 -19.53
CA PHE A 129 30.54 19.89 -18.69
C PHE A 129 29.32 20.04 -19.58
N ILE A 130 28.30 19.19 -19.39
CA ILE A 130 27.00 19.33 -20.05
C ILE A 130 26.01 19.87 -19.02
N ARG A 131 25.46 21.06 -19.25
CA ARG A 131 24.33 21.59 -18.49
C ARG A 131 23.06 21.38 -19.29
N TYR A 132 22.08 20.71 -18.70
CA TYR A 132 20.79 20.37 -19.31
C TYR A 132 19.70 20.30 -18.24
N ASP A 133 18.43 20.37 -18.65
CA ASP A 133 17.27 20.18 -17.77
C ASP A 133 16.83 18.71 -17.78
N GLY A 134 17.10 18.01 -16.69
CA GLY A 134 16.74 16.59 -16.52
C GLY A 134 15.29 16.35 -16.11
N SER A 135 14.48 17.39 -15.90
CA SER A 135 13.07 17.24 -15.49
C SER A 135 12.15 16.81 -16.63
N GLY A 136 12.55 17.05 -17.89
CA GLY A 136 11.79 16.71 -19.09
C GLY A 136 12.48 15.68 -19.99
N GLU A 137 11.69 14.92 -20.74
CA GLU A 137 12.19 13.87 -21.66
C GLU A 137 13.12 14.44 -22.75
N LYS A 138 12.86 15.66 -23.25
CA LYS A 138 13.70 16.32 -24.26
C LYS A 138 15.13 16.54 -23.74
N GLY A 139 15.29 17.05 -22.53
CA GLY A 139 16.61 17.36 -21.97
C GLY A 139 17.41 16.09 -21.66
N MET A 140 16.76 15.03 -21.17
CA MET A 140 17.41 13.73 -20.96
C MET A 140 17.88 13.12 -22.28
N MET A 141 17.05 13.19 -23.34
CA MET A 141 17.43 12.73 -24.68
C MET A 141 18.61 13.53 -25.26
N VAL A 142 18.62 14.86 -25.09
CA VAL A 142 19.73 15.72 -25.51
C VAL A 142 21.03 15.35 -24.78
N TYR A 143 20.97 15.16 -23.46
CA TYR A 143 22.11 14.73 -22.67
C TYR A 143 22.69 13.40 -23.17
N GLN A 144 21.84 12.37 -23.34
CA GLN A 144 22.28 11.05 -23.79
C GLN A 144 22.96 11.09 -25.16
N LYS A 145 22.41 11.86 -26.12
CA LYS A 145 23.02 12.03 -27.46
C LYS A 145 24.36 12.76 -27.38
N LEU A 146 24.46 13.82 -26.58
CA LEU A 146 25.71 14.55 -26.36
C LEU A 146 26.77 13.66 -25.69
N GLU A 147 26.40 12.94 -24.63
CA GLU A 147 27.29 12.05 -23.89
C GLU A 147 27.82 10.92 -24.79
N SER A 148 26.95 10.22 -25.53
CA SER A 148 27.35 9.16 -26.45
C SER A 148 28.35 9.67 -27.50
N ARG A 149 28.08 10.83 -28.11
CA ARG A 149 28.98 11.40 -29.13
C ARG A 149 30.30 11.86 -28.54
N LEU A 150 30.30 12.49 -27.36
CA LEU A 150 31.53 12.91 -26.68
C LEU A 150 32.40 11.72 -26.25
N LEU A 151 31.79 10.61 -25.83
CA LEU A 151 32.51 9.37 -25.51
C LEU A 151 33.17 8.77 -26.76
N GLU A 152 32.47 8.73 -27.90
CA GLU A 152 33.04 8.32 -29.18
C GLU A 152 34.22 9.22 -29.60
N THR A 153 34.06 10.54 -29.50
CA THR A 153 35.14 11.51 -29.80
C THR A 153 36.32 11.33 -28.85
N SER A 154 36.07 11.13 -27.56
CA SER A 154 37.11 10.84 -26.57
C SER A 154 37.91 9.58 -26.93
N GLN A 155 37.22 8.51 -27.32
CA GLN A 155 37.84 7.26 -27.76
C GLN A 155 38.66 7.45 -29.05
N LYS A 156 38.13 8.20 -30.03
CA LYS A 156 38.84 8.54 -31.28
C LYS A 156 40.13 9.31 -31.01
N ILE A 157 40.07 10.38 -30.21
CA ILE A 157 41.25 11.19 -29.83
C ILE A 157 42.27 10.34 -29.07
N THR A 158 41.80 9.48 -28.17
CA THR A 158 42.65 8.58 -27.40
C THR A 158 43.40 7.61 -28.33
N THR A 159 42.70 7.03 -29.30
CA THR A 159 43.30 6.09 -30.28
C THR A 159 44.37 6.79 -31.12
N GLN A 160 44.09 7.99 -31.65
CA GLN A 160 45.05 8.78 -32.42
C GLN A 160 46.31 9.14 -31.62
N ARG A 161 46.15 9.52 -30.35
CA ARG A 161 47.29 9.84 -29.47
C ARG A 161 48.18 8.62 -29.22
N LEU A 162 47.60 7.44 -29.13
CA LEU A 162 48.36 6.21 -28.91
C LEU A 162 49.12 5.77 -30.17
N GLU A 163 48.50 5.92 -31.34
CA GLU A 163 49.15 5.67 -32.64
C GLU A 163 50.39 6.56 -32.83
N VAL A 164 50.29 7.85 -32.50
CA VAL A 164 51.44 8.80 -32.54
C VAL A 164 52.54 8.39 -31.57
N LEU A 165 52.19 7.82 -30.42
CA LEU A 165 53.14 7.32 -29.43
C LEU A 165 53.63 5.90 -29.74
N HIS A 166 53.19 5.29 -30.86
CA HIS A 166 53.44 3.90 -31.21
C HIS A 166 53.04 2.90 -30.12
N ILE A 167 52.03 3.24 -29.31
CA ILE A 167 51.45 2.38 -28.29
C ILE A 167 50.23 1.71 -28.91
N ASP A 168 50.16 0.37 -28.86
CA ASP A 168 48.98 -0.36 -29.31
C ASP A 168 47.75 0.10 -28.49
N PRO A 169 46.67 0.59 -29.13
CA PRO A 169 45.43 0.98 -28.46
C PRO A 169 44.83 -0.10 -27.55
N GLN A 170 45.13 -1.37 -27.78
CA GLN A 170 44.69 -2.47 -26.89
C GLN A 170 45.40 -2.44 -25.52
N THR A 171 46.60 -1.85 -25.42
CA THR A 171 47.38 -1.78 -24.18
C THR A 171 46.69 -0.96 -23.07
N ILE A 172 45.94 0.08 -23.45
CA ILE A 172 45.23 0.96 -22.50
C ILE A 172 43.78 0.52 -22.21
N LYS A 173 43.30 -0.50 -22.91
CA LYS A 173 42.02 -1.16 -22.65
C LYS A 173 42.29 -2.55 -22.07
N PRO A 174 42.85 -2.64 -20.84
CA PRO A 174 43.19 -3.92 -20.23
C PRO A 174 41.95 -4.79 -19.94
N LEU A 175 40.75 -4.18 -19.96
CA LEU A 175 39.49 -4.84 -19.72
C LEU A 175 38.50 -4.51 -20.83
N GLU A 176 38.03 -5.54 -21.52
CA GLU A 176 36.87 -5.46 -22.40
C GLU A 176 35.67 -6.07 -21.67
N ILE A 177 34.72 -5.23 -21.24
CA ILE A 177 33.50 -5.71 -20.59
C ILE A 177 32.55 -6.17 -21.68
N ARG A 178 32.43 -7.49 -21.85
CA ARG A 178 31.46 -8.12 -22.74
C ARG A 178 30.28 -8.61 -21.89
N PRO A 179 29.15 -7.87 -21.84
CA PRO A 179 27.98 -8.33 -21.10
C PRO A 179 27.45 -9.61 -21.74
N ILE A 180 27.47 -10.71 -20.98
CA ILE A 180 26.83 -11.96 -21.39
C ILE A 180 25.47 -11.99 -20.70
N ASP A 181 24.44 -11.61 -21.44
CA ASP A 181 23.07 -11.69 -20.98
C ASP A 181 22.59 -13.15 -21.01
N THR A 182 22.39 -13.74 -19.84
CA THR A 182 21.88 -15.10 -19.69
C THR A 182 20.35 -15.16 -19.60
N SER A 183 19.68 -14.00 -19.60
CA SER A 183 18.22 -13.95 -19.49
C SER A 183 17.55 -14.25 -20.82
N THR A 184 16.63 -15.21 -20.80
CA THR A 184 15.81 -15.55 -21.97
C THR A 184 14.82 -14.43 -22.28
N ALA A 185 14.41 -14.32 -23.54
CA ALA A 185 13.36 -13.37 -23.95
C ALA A 185 12.07 -13.56 -23.13
N GLU A 186 11.72 -14.82 -22.84
CA GLU A 186 10.60 -15.19 -21.98
C GLU A 186 10.74 -14.62 -20.56
N ARG A 187 11.93 -14.71 -19.93
CA ARG A 187 12.15 -14.22 -18.57
C ARG A 187 12.14 -12.69 -18.50
N LYS A 188 12.67 -12.00 -19.52
CA LYS A 188 12.57 -10.54 -19.64
C LYS A 188 11.12 -10.10 -19.77
N MET A 189 10.37 -10.71 -20.69
CA MET A 189 8.94 -10.44 -20.88
C MET A 189 8.14 -10.79 -19.62
N GLY A 190 8.45 -11.92 -18.98
CA GLY A 190 7.86 -12.37 -17.73
C GLY A 190 8.05 -11.39 -16.57
N SER A 191 9.20 -10.71 -16.51
CA SER A 191 9.47 -9.70 -15.48
C SER A 191 8.61 -8.44 -15.64
N VAL A 192 8.48 -7.93 -16.87
CA VAL A 192 7.66 -6.75 -17.18
C VAL A 192 6.17 -7.06 -16.99
N LEU A 193 5.70 -8.17 -17.57
CA LEU A 193 4.30 -8.58 -17.44
C LEU A 193 3.97 -9.00 -16.00
N GLY A 194 4.89 -9.67 -15.32
CA GLY A 194 4.75 -10.08 -13.92
C GLY A 194 4.57 -8.92 -12.95
N ALA A 195 5.00 -7.71 -13.30
CA ALA A 195 4.75 -6.52 -12.49
C ALA A 195 3.30 -6.01 -12.63
N MET A 196 2.75 -5.96 -13.85
CA MET A 196 1.49 -5.25 -14.15
C MET A 196 0.27 -6.16 -14.29
N LEU A 197 0.41 -7.32 -14.94
CA LEU A 197 -0.70 -8.24 -15.22
C LEU A 197 -1.47 -8.67 -13.96
N PRO A 198 -0.80 -9.02 -12.83
CA PRO A 198 -1.50 -9.51 -11.65
C PRO A 198 -2.49 -8.49 -11.10
N TYR A 199 -2.05 -7.23 -10.97
CA TYR A 199 -2.89 -6.12 -10.56
C TYR A 199 -4.08 -5.92 -11.49
N LEU A 200 -3.85 -5.94 -12.82
CA LEU A 200 -4.93 -5.80 -13.80
C LEU A 200 -5.94 -6.95 -13.72
N MET A 201 -5.48 -8.19 -13.55
CA MET A 201 -6.35 -9.36 -13.44
C MET A 201 -7.22 -9.31 -12.18
N ILE A 202 -6.65 -8.93 -11.04
CA ILE A 202 -7.38 -8.75 -9.78
C ILE A 202 -8.43 -7.64 -9.94
N LEU A 203 -8.04 -6.51 -10.53
CA LEU A 203 -8.93 -5.38 -10.81
C LEU A 203 -10.09 -5.77 -11.74
N LEU A 204 -9.79 -6.52 -12.80
CA LEU A 204 -10.79 -6.98 -13.76
C LEU A 204 -11.76 -8.01 -13.17
N LEU A 205 -11.24 -8.91 -12.35
CA LEU A 205 -12.05 -9.89 -11.64
C LEU A 205 -13.06 -9.18 -10.72
N ILE A 206 -12.58 -8.27 -9.87
CA ILE A 206 -13.45 -7.59 -8.89
C ILE A 206 -14.44 -6.64 -9.56
N THR A 207 -14.03 -5.89 -10.60
CA THR A 207 -14.93 -4.96 -11.32
C THR A 207 -16.02 -5.70 -12.07
N GLY A 208 -15.68 -6.79 -12.77
CA GLY A 208 -16.65 -7.65 -13.45
C GLY A 208 -17.62 -8.31 -12.46
N ALA A 209 -17.11 -8.85 -11.35
CA ALA A 209 -17.92 -9.48 -10.32
C ALA A 209 -18.81 -8.48 -9.57
N SER A 210 -18.34 -7.25 -9.30
CA SER A 210 -19.08 -6.20 -8.57
C SER A 210 -20.34 -5.77 -9.31
N VAL A 211 -20.25 -5.53 -10.62
CA VAL A 211 -21.43 -5.13 -11.42
C VAL A 211 -22.53 -6.18 -11.35
N VAL A 212 -22.14 -7.46 -11.41
CA VAL A 212 -23.05 -8.62 -11.38
C VAL A 212 -23.62 -8.83 -9.97
N ALA A 213 -22.77 -8.80 -8.95
CA ALA A 213 -23.18 -8.99 -7.55
C ALA A 213 -24.18 -7.92 -7.09
N ALA A 214 -23.95 -6.66 -7.47
CA ALA A 214 -24.86 -5.55 -7.18
C ALA A 214 -26.25 -5.75 -7.80
N ASP A 215 -26.33 -6.28 -9.04
CA ASP A 215 -27.61 -6.51 -9.71
C ASP A 215 -28.37 -7.72 -9.14
N LEU A 216 -27.67 -8.83 -8.87
CA LEU A 216 -28.30 -10.10 -8.47
C LEU A 216 -29.03 -10.06 -7.13
N VAL A 217 -28.69 -9.15 -6.20
CA VAL A 217 -29.38 -9.04 -4.91
C VAL A 217 -29.91 -7.64 -4.69
N ALA A 218 -29.06 -6.62 -4.65
CA ALA A 218 -29.52 -5.26 -4.40
C ALA A 218 -30.41 -4.73 -5.55
N GLY A 219 -30.15 -5.15 -6.80
CA GLY A 219 -31.03 -4.88 -7.94
C GLY A 219 -32.37 -5.61 -7.84
N GLU A 220 -32.38 -6.88 -7.46
CA GLU A 220 -33.64 -7.62 -7.24
C GLU A 220 -34.48 -7.05 -6.09
N LYS A 221 -33.84 -6.55 -5.03
CA LYS A 221 -34.51 -5.83 -3.93
C LYS A 221 -35.10 -4.51 -4.40
N GLU A 222 -34.35 -3.74 -5.19
CA GLU A 222 -34.84 -2.49 -5.78
C GLU A 222 -36.05 -2.73 -6.69
N ARG A 223 -36.08 -3.86 -7.39
CA ARG A 223 -37.20 -4.31 -8.25
C ARG A 223 -38.33 -5.03 -7.51
N GLN A 224 -38.20 -5.28 -6.20
CA GLN A 224 -39.15 -6.06 -5.39
C GLN A 224 -39.42 -7.47 -5.92
N THR A 225 -38.41 -8.05 -6.58
CA THR A 225 -38.49 -9.41 -7.15
C THR A 225 -37.91 -10.46 -6.21
N LEU A 226 -37.07 -10.05 -5.25
CA LEU A 226 -36.45 -10.95 -4.28
C LEU A 226 -37.51 -11.61 -3.37
N GLU A 227 -38.55 -10.88 -3.00
CA GLU A 227 -39.67 -11.34 -2.18
C GLU A 227 -40.40 -12.51 -2.83
N THR A 228 -40.61 -12.43 -4.15
CA THR A 228 -41.24 -13.52 -4.91
C THR A 228 -40.37 -14.78 -4.96
N LEU A 229 -39.04 -14.61 -5.05
CA LEU A 229 -38.08 -15.73 -5.05
C LEU A 229 -38.03 -16.44 -3.69
N LEU A 230 -38.21 -15.72 -2.58
CA LEU A 230 -38.21 -16.27 -1.22
C LEU A 230 -39.47 -17.10 -0.90
N VAL A 231 -40.56 -16.89 -1.63
CA VAL A 231 -41.81 -17.68 -1.51
C VAL A 231 -41.72 -18.97 -2.33
N SER A 232 -40.73 -19.10 -3.22
CA SER A 232 -40.51 -20.31 -4.00
C SER A 232 -40.14 -21.52 -3.12
N SER A 233 -40.21 -22.73 -3.70
CA SER A 233 -39.83 -23.96 -2.98
C SER A 233 -38.31 -24.08 -2.70
N ALA A 234 -37.49 -23.11 -3.12
CA ALA A 234 -36.05 -23.10 -2.90
C ALA A 234 -35.69 -22.53 -1.53
N THR A 235 -34.76 -23.20 -0.85
CA THR A 235 -34.26 -22.72 0.46
C THR A 235 -33.32 -21.52 0.26
N ARG A 236 -33.18 -20.67 1.29
CA ARG A 236 -32.29 -19.51 1.26
C ARG A 236 -30.84 -19.87 0.90
N SER A 237 -30.34 -21.00 1.40
CA SER A 237 -28.99 -21.50 1.06
C SER A 237 -28.86 -21.91 -0.41
N GLU A 238 -29.91 -22.44 -1.03
CA GLU A 238 -29.92 -22.79 -2.45
C GLU A 238 -29.94 -21.54 -3.34
N ILE A 239 -30.68 -20.50 -2.92
CA ILE A 239 -30.70 -19.19 -3.58
C ILE A 239 -29.31 -18.54 -3.53
N VAL A 240 -28.71 -18.48 -2.35
CA VAL A 240 -27.35 -17.94 -2.16
C VAL A 240 -26.34 -18.68 -3.02
N LEU A 241 -26.37 -20.02 -3.02
CA LEU A 241 -25.45 -20.82 -3.82
C LEU A 241 -25.61 -20.57 -5.33
N GLY A 242 -26.85 -20.48 -5.82
CA GLY A 242 -27.12 -20.17 -7.23
C GLY A 242 -26.55 -18.82 -7.65
N LYS A 243 -26.84 -17.76 -6.88
CA LYS A 243 -26.33 -16.41 -7.15
C LYS A 243 -24.81 -16.32 -7.02
N TYR A 244 -24.25 -17.00 -6.03
CA TYR A 244 -22.80 -17.10 -5.82
C TYR A 244 -22.09 -17.70 -7.03
N LEU A 245 -22.55 -18.85 -7.53
CA LEU A 245 -21.98 -19.50 -8.71
C LEU A 245 -22.07 -18.62 -9.97
N THR A 246 -23.13 -17.82 -10.10
CA THR A 246 -23.28 -16.85 -11.19
C THR A 246 -22.18 -15.80 -11.15
N ILE A 247 -21.90 -15.21 -9.97
CA ILE A 247 -20.85 -14.20 -9.81
C ILE A 247 -19.47 -14.80 -10.11
N VAL A 248 -19.17 -15.99 -9.58
CA VAL A 248 -17.90 -16.68 -9.85
C VAL A 248 -17.73 -16.96 -11.34
N THR A 249 -18.76 -17.49 -12.00
CA THR A 249 -18.69 -17.80 -13.43
C THR A 249 -18.45 -16.53 -14.25
N MET A 250 -19.23 -15.48 -14.01
CA MET A 250 -19.12 -14.23 -14.76
C MET A 250 -17.78 -13.52 -14.52
N GLY A 251 -17.28 -13.55 -13.29
CA GLY A 251 -15.94 -13.06 -12.95
C GLY A 251 -14.84 -13.83 -13.71
N MET A 252 -14.90 -15.16 -13.73
CA MET A 252 -13.93 -15.99 -14.45
C MET A 252 -14.01 -15.83 -15.97
N VAL A 253 -15.21 -15.74 -16.53
CA VAL A 253 -15.42 -15.43 -17.96
C VAL A 253 -14.77 -14.09 -18.31
N ASN A 254 -14.96 -13.08 -17.45
CA ASN A 254 -14.32 -11.77 -17.63
C ASN A 254 -12.78 -11.86 -17.61
N VAL A 255 -12.22 -12.60 -16.65
CA VAL A 255 -10.75 -12.79 -16.55
C VAL A 255 -10.21 -13.50 -17.80
N VAL A 256 -10.82 -14.61 -18.22
CA VAL A 256 -10.37 -15.38 -19.39
C VAL A 256 -10.39 -14.52 -20.65
N ILE A 257 -11.49 -13.81 -20.89
CA ILE A 257 -11.66 -12.97 -22.07
C ILE A 257 -10.64 -11.82 -22.09
N ASN A 258 -10.40 -11.15 -20.96
CA ASN A 258 -9.42 -10.09 -20.89
C ASN A 258 -7.98 -10.60 -20.98
N LEU A 259 -7.68 -11.77 -20.43
CA LEU A 259 -6.37 -12.40 -20.54
C LEU A 259 -6.02 -12.67 -22.02
N ILE A 260 -6.99 -13.17 -22.80
CA ILE A 260 -6.85 -13.36 -24.24
C ILE A 260 -6.65 -12.01 -24.94
N SER A 261 -7.48 -11.00 -24.63
CA SER A 261 -7.37 -9.66 -25.23
C SER A 261 -6.01 -9.00 -24.98
N ILE A 262 -5.51 -9.07 -23.74
CA ILE A 262 -4.20 -8.51 -23.38
C ILE A 262 -3.06 -9.30 -24.04
N SER A 263 -3.16 -10.63 -24.09
CA SER A 263 -2.19 -11.50 -24.76
C SER A 263 -2.05 -11.13 -26.25
N LEU A 264 -3.17 -10.97 -26.96
CA LEU A 264 -3.18 -10.51 -28.36
C LEU A 264 -2.65 -9.09 -28.52
N SER A 265 -2.97 -8.19 -27.59
CA SER A 265 -2.51 -6.79 -27.62
C SER A 265 -0.99 -6.70 -27.49
N ILE A 266 -0.39 -7.49 -26.59
CA ILE A 266 1.06 -7.56 -26.40
C ILE A 266 1.74 -8.10 -27.65
N GLN A 267 1.21 -9.17 -28.26
CA GLN A 267 1.75 -9.71 -29.51
C GLN A 267 1.77 -8.65 -30.62
N TYR A 268 0.67 -7.92 -30.77
CA TYR A 268 0.58 -6.83 -31.74
C TYR A 268 1.61 -5.72 -31.44
N MET A 269 1.73 -5.28 -30.19
CA MET A 269 2.71 -4.27 -29.80
C MET A 269 4.16 -4.69 -30.10
N LEU A 270 4.52 -5.95 -29.80
CA LEU A 270 5.86 -6.46 -30.07
C LEU A 270 6.17 -6.51 -31.58
N SER A 271 5.17 -6.85 -32.40
CA SER A 271 5.31 -6.84 -33.87
C SER A 271 5.62 -5.44 -34.43
N GLN A 272 5.08 -4.38 -33.83
CA GLN A 272 5.32 -2.98 -34.24
C GLN A 272 6.73 -2.50 -33.89
N ILE A 273 7.36 -3.09 -32.87
CA ILE A 273 8.72 -2.74 -32.42
C ILE A 273 9.78 -3.48 -33.27
N GLY A 274 9.38 -4.31 -34.24
CA GLY A 274 10.30 -5.04 -35.12
C GLY A 274 11.02 -6.20 -34.43
N LEU A 275 10.54 -6.62 -33.26
CA LEU A 275 11.00 -7.85 -32.62
C LEU A 275 10.36 -9.03 -33.34
N ASN A 276 11.16 -9.79 -34.09
CA ASN A 276 10.73 -11.03 -34.70
C ASN A 276 10.17 -11.96 -33.62
N LEU A 277 8.91 -12.35 -33.78
CA LEU A 277 8.19 -13.25 -32.87
C LEU A 277 8.69 -14.70 -32.93
N ASP A 278 9.65 -15.00 -33.82
CA ASP A 278 10.25 -16.32 -33.94
C ASP A 278 10.96 -16.71 -32.63
N GLY A 279 10.35 -17.63 -31.90
CA GLY A 279 10.87 -18.18 -30.63
C GLY A 279 10.17 -17.67 -29.36
N ILE A 280 9.25 -16.69 -29.45
CA ILE A 280 8.43 -16.29 -28.29
C ILE A 280 7.18 -17.17 -28.25
N GLN A 281 7.29 -18.34 -27.62
CA GLN A 281 6.12 -19.15 -27.34
C GLN A 281 5.36 -18.53 -26.16
N MET A 282 4.05 -18.31 -26.33
CA MET A 282 3.20 -17.92 -25.22
C MET A 282 3.26 -19.01 -24.14
N PRO A 283 3.54 -18.69 -22.87
CA PRO A 283 3.64 -19.69 -21.83
C PRO A 283 2.22 -20.14 -21.42
N ILE A 284 1.59 -20.97 -22.26
CA ILE A 284 0.22 -21.48 -22.08
C ILE A 284 0.08 -22.17 -20.72
N ASN A 285 1.10 -22.94 -20.33
CA ASN A 285 1.13 -23.60 -19.03
C ASN A 285 1.08 -22.60 -17.87
N SER A 286 1.82 -21.48 -17.98
CA SER A 286 1.75 -20.40 -17.00
C SER A 286 0.32 -19.85 -16.94
N PHE A 287 -0.30 -19.52 -18.08
CA PHE A 287 -1.68 -19.01 -18.09
C PHE A 287 -2.70 -19.97 -17.47
N LEU A 288 -2.57 -21.28 -17.66
CA LEU A 288 -3.44 -22.28 -17.03
C LEU A 288 -3.29 -22.30 -15.50
N ILE A 289 -2.05 -22.26 -14.99
CA ILE A 289 -1.78 -22.20 -13.56
C ILE A 289 -2.35 -20.91 -12.96
N LEU A 290 -2.22 -19.80 -13.68
CA LEU A 290 -2.74 -18.50 -13.28
C LEU A 290 -4.27 -18.49 -13.22
N LEU A 291 -4.95 -19.06 -14.23
CA LEU A 291 -6.40 -19.22 -14.22
C LEU A 291 -6.86 -20.10 -13.05
N LEU A 292 -6.14 -21.18 -12.75
CA LEU A 292 -6.44 -22.03 -11.60
C LEU A 292 -6.32 -21.25 -10.28
N ALA A 293 -5.27 -20.44 -10.12
CA ALA A 293 -5.08 -19.59 -8.94
C ALA A 293 -6.12 -18.47 -8.82
N MET A 294 -6.71 -18.02 -9.92
CA MET A 294 -7.79 -17.02 -9.93
C MET A 294 -9.12 -17.57 -9.42
N ILE A 295 -9.37 -18.89 -9.53
CA ILE A 295 -10.65 -19.48 -9.08
C ILE A 295 -10.89 -19.23 -7.59
N PRO A 296 -9.95 -19.56 -6.65
CA PRO A 296 -10.08 -19.23 -5.24
C PRO A 296 -10.28 -17.73 -4.96
N LEU A 297 -9.71 -16.85 -5.79
CA LEU A 297 -9.93 -15.41 -5.61
C LEU A 297 -11.33 -14.99 -6.06
N ALA A 298 -11.80 -15.56 -7.16
CA ALA A 298 -13.14 -15.31 -7.69
C ALA A 298 -14.21 -15.77 -6.70
N THR A 299 -14.00 -16.91 -6.06
CA THR A 299 -14.85 -17.43 -4.99
C THR A 299 -14.86 -16.52 -3.77
N LEU A 300 -13.69 -15.99 -3.36
CA LEU A 300 -13.59 -15.05 -2.24
C LEU A 300 -14.33 -13.74 -2.53
N PHE A 301 -14.06 -13.12 -3.68
CA PHE A 301 -14.71 -11.87 -4.07
C PHE A 301 -16.22 -12.07 -4.26
N ALA A 302 -16.65 -13.17 -4.86
CA ALA A 302 -18.08 -13.47 -5.00
C ALA A 302 -18.79 -13.50 -3.64
N ALA A 303 -18.19 -14.12 -2.61
CA ALA A 303 -18.78 -14.19 -1.28
C ALA A 303 -18.83 -12.81 -0.60
N ILE A 304 -17.74 -12.03 -0.68
CA ILE A 304 -17.66 -10.68 -0.08
C ILE A 304 -18.65 -9.73 -0.76
N LEU A 305 -18.65 -9.67 -2.10
CA LEU A 305 -19.53 -8.79 -2.87
C LEU A 305 -21.00 -9.17 -2.70
N LEU A 306 -21.32 -10.48 -2.71
CA LEU A 306 -22.69 -10.95 -2.45
C LEU A 306 -23.15 -10.57 -1.04
N SER A 307 -22.27 -10.61 -0.04
CA SER A 307 -22.57 -10.18 1.33
C SER A 307 -22.88 -8.68 1.41
N ILE A 308 -22.10 -7.86 0.71
CA ILE A 308 -22.29 -6.40 0.65
C ILE A 308 -23.59 -6.06 -0.09
N SER A 309 -23.82 -6.68 -1.25
CA SER A 309 -25.05 -6.52 -2.03
C SER A 309 -26.28 -6.95 -1.22
N THR A 310 -26.17 -8.02 -0.42
CA THR A 310 -27.23 -8.46 0.50
C THR A 310 -27.51 -7.43 1.61
N PHE A 311 -26.53 -6.66 2.04
CA PHE A 311 -26.71 -5.62 3.06
C PHE A 311 -27.30 -4.31 2.50
N SER A 312 -27.13 -4.08 1.20
CA SER A 312 -27.54 -2.87 0.50
C SER A 312 -29.03 -2.86 0.14
N ARG A 313 -29.58 -1.65 0.00
CA ARG A 313 -30.99 -1.44 -0.36
C ARG A 313 -31.21 -1.36 -1.87
N ASN A 314 -30.22 -0.88 -2.61
CA ASN A 314 -30.28 -0.68 -4.06
C ASN A 314 -28.90 -0.84 -4.69
N MET A 315 -28.85 -0.89 -6.02
CA MET A 315 -27.59 -1.11 -6.75
C MET A 315 -26.55 0.00 -6.51
N LYS A 316 -26.98 1.25 -6.29
CA LYS A 316 -26.08 2.39 -6.07
C LYS A 316 -25.37 2.28 -4.71
N GLU A 317 -26.10 1.90 -3.66
CA GLU A 317 -25.54 1.66 -2.33
C GLU A 317 -24.59 0.46 -2.34
N ALA A 318 -24.96 -0.66 -3.00
CA ALA A 318 -24.08 -1.81 -3.17
C ALA A 318 -22.75 -1.42 -3.82
N ARG A 319 -22.78 -0.73 -4.96
CA ARG A 319 -21.56 -0.27 -5.63
C ARG A 319 -20.73 0.68 -4.78
N THR A 320 -21.38 1.56 -4.01
CA THR A 320 -20.69 2.49 -3.11
C THR A 320 -19.96 1.73 -1.98
N TYR A 321 -20.58 0.67 -1.44
CA TYR A 321 -19.98 -0.16 -0.40
C TYR A 321 -18.93 -1.15 -0.93
N GLU A 322 -19.02 -1.54 -2.20
CA GLU A 322 -18.03 -2.39 -2.86
C GLU A 322 -16.74 -1.62 -3.22
N GLN A 323 -16.83 -0.30 -3.47
CA GLN A 323 -15.67 0.54 -3.82
C GLN A 323 -14.50 0.48 -2.82
N PRO A 324 -14.69 0.57 -1.50
CA PRO A 324 -13.60 0.38 -0.54
C PRO A 324 -12.92 -0.98 -0.65
N ILE A 325 -13.67 -2.06 -0.90
CA ILE A 325 -13.10 -3.40 -1.10
C ILE A 325 -12.27 -3.43 -2.39
N MET A 326 -12.74 -2.76 -3.44
CA MET A 326 -12.00 -2.61 -4.69
C MET A 326 -10.67 -1.86 -4.45
N ILE A 327 -10.68 -0.72 -3.75
CA ILE A 327 -9.47 0.04 -3.44
C ILE A 327 -8.48 -0.78 -2.60
N ILE A 328 -8.95 -1.46 -1.56
CA ILE A 328 -8.09 -2.33 -0.73
C ILE A 328 -7.48 -3.44 -1.58
N SER A 329 -8.28 -4.08 -2.44
CA SER A 329 -7.80 -5.14 -3.32
C SER A 329 -6.78 -4.64 -4.34
N MET A 330 -6.98 -3.43 -4.88
CA MET A 330 -6.03 -2.76 -5.76
C MET A 330 -4.70 -2.51 -5.05
N LEU A 331 -4.73 -1.92 -3.85
CA LEU A 331 -3.53 -1.65 -3.06
C LEU A 331 -2.74 -2.92 -2.73
N LEU A 332 -3.43 -4.00 -2.36
CA LEU A 332 -2.79 -5.30 -2.12
C LEU A 332 -2.22 -5.90 -3.41
N GLY A 333 -2.91 -5.74 -4.54
CA GLY A 333 -2.41 -6.16 -5.86
C GLY A 333 -1.19 -5.37 -6.32
N MET A 334 -1.06 -4.10 -5.94
CA MET A 334 0.09 -3.25 -6.30
C MET A 334 1.43 -3.76 -5.76
N VAL A 335 1.42 -4.66 -4.78
CA VAL A 335 2.63 -5.34 -4.29
C VAL A 335 3.40 -6.04 -5.43
N SER A 336 2.72 -6.48 -6.51
CA SER A 336 3.40 -7.07 -7.67
C SER A 336 4.34 -6.11 -8.41
N PHE A 337 4.11 -4.79 -8.32
CA PHE A 337 4.98 -3.79 -8.95
C PHE A 337 6.30 -3.62 -8.22
N LEU A 338 6.38 -4.03 -6.95
CA LEU A 338 7.60 -3.89 -6.16
C LEU A 338 8.60 -4.98 -6.61
N PRO A 339 9.73 -4.62 -7.24
CA PRO A 339 10.64 -5.60 -7.84
C PRO A 339 11.28 -6.49 -6.77
N THR A 340 11.60 -5.92 -5.61
CA THR A 340 12.26 -6.58 -4.47
C THR A 340 11.39 -7.57 -3.72
N ILE A 341 10.06 -7.51 -3.87
CA ILE A 341 9.15 -8.42 -3.18
C ILE A 341 8.90 -9.65 -4.04
N GLU A 342 9.37 -10.79 -3.55
CA GLU A 342 9.10 -12.11 -4.10
C GLU A 342 8.12 -12.89 -3.22
N ILE A 343 7.49 -13.90 -3.80
CA ILE A 343 6.62 -14.79 -3.03
C ILE A 343 7.46 -15.59 -2.02
N ASN A 344 7.09 -15.50 -0.75
CA ASN A 344 7.61 -16.38 0.30
C ASN A 344 6.45 -17.14 0.95
N ASN A 345 6.76 -18.15 1.78
CA ASN A 345 5.72 -18.99 2.40
C ASN A 345 4.73 -18.21 3.26
N VAL A 346 5.13 -17.07 3.82
CA VAL A 346 4.29 -16.26 4.70
C VAL A 346 3.38 -15.33 3.90
N LEU A 347 3.92 -14.65 2.89
CA LEU A 347 3.17 -13.83 1.93
C LEU A 347 2.20 -14.69 1.11
N ALA A 348 2.51 -15.97 0.90
CA ALA A 348 1.60 -16.95 0.30
C ALA A 348 0.35 -17.23 1.16
N LEU A 349 0.35 -16.86 2.45
CA LEU A 349 -0.82 -16.98 3.34
C LEU A 349 -1.72 -15.74 3.32
N VAL A 350 -1.25 -14.61 2.79
CA VAL A 350 -2.01 -13.36 2.77
C VAL A 350 -2.80 -13.27 1.47
N PRO A 351 -4.14 -13.35 1.48
CA PRO A 351 -4.95 -13.33 0.26
C PRO A 351 -4.74 -12.05 -0.55
N ILE A 352 -4.99 -12.13 -1.85
CA ILE A 352 -4.76 -11.07 -2.84
C ILE A 352 -3.27 -10.84 -3.08
N ILE A 353 -2.46 -10.64 -2.03
CA ILE A 353 -1.00 -10.55 -2.12
C ILE A 353 -0.41 -11.87 -2.62
N ASN A 354 -0.83 -13.00 -2.02
CA ASN A 354 -0.38 -14.34 -2.36
C ASN A 354 -0.55 -14.62 -3.86
N ILE A 355 -1.72 -14.28 -4.40
CA ILE A 355 -2.07 -14.48 -5.78
C ILE A 355 -1.32 -13.48 -6.66
N ALA A 356 -1.23 -12.20 -6.30
CA ALA A 356 -0.48 -11.21 -7.07
C ALA A 356 0.99 -11.62 -7.24
N LEU A 357 1.63 -12.06 -6.15
CA LEU A 357 3.03 -12.50 -6.15
C LEU A 357 3.23 -13.86 -6.81
N LEU A 358 2.29 -14.81 -6.63
CA LEU A 358 2.32 -16.08 -7.37
C LEU A 358 2.24 -15.82 -8.87
N PHE A 359 1.42 -14.84 -9.28
CA PHE A 359 1.24 -14.47 -10.68
C PHE A 359 2.54 -13.91 -11.29
N LYS A 360 3.21 -13.02 -10.55
CA LYS A 360 4.57 -12.53 -10.87
C LYS A 360 5.58 -13.68 -10.98
N ALA A 361 5.61 -14.57 -9.99
CA ALA A 361 6.54 -15.69 -9.91
C ALA A 361 6.37 -16.70 -11.08
N VAL A 362 5.13 -17.04 -11.43
CA VAL A 362 4.79 -17.95 -12.53
C VAL A 362 5.14 -17.36 -13.89
N LEU A 363 4.99 -16.04 -14.08
CA LEU A 363 5.38 -15.36 -15.32
C LEU A 363 6.90 -15.25 -15.48
N ILE A 364 7.64 -15.06 -14.38
CA ILE A 364 9.11 -15.06 -14.39
C ILE A 364 9.69 -16.48 -14.54
N GLY A 365 8.88 -17.51 -14.29
CA GLY A 365 9.29 -18.92 -14.30
C GLY A 365 10.01 -19.36 -13.03
N ASN A 366 9.88 -18.60 -11.93
CA ASN A 366 10.52 -18.89 -10.64
C ASN A 366 9.45 -19.10 -9.56
N TYR A 367 8.81 -20.28 -9.55
CA TYR A 367 7.84 -20.63 -8.52
C TYR A 367 8.05 -22.07 -8.02
N GLN A 368 7.66 -22.30 -6.77
CA GLN A 368 7.69 -23.61 -6.14
C GLN A 368 6.26 -24.13 -5.95
N LEU A 369 6.11 -25.46 -5.93
CA LEU A 369 4.82 -26.10 -5.69
C LEU A 369 4.23 -25.74 -4.31
N SER A 370 5.10 -25.53 -3.31
CA SER A 370 4.73 -25.04 -1.97
C SER A 370 3.97 -23.72 -2.04
N HIS A 371 4.45 -22.75 -2.82
CA HIS A 371 3.82 -21.44 -2.96
C HIS A 371 2.43 -21.54 -3.61
N LEU A 372 2.26 -22.42 -4.60
CA LEU A 372 0.96 -22.67 -5.24
C LEU A 372 -0.03 -23.27 -4.24
N LEU A 373 0.38 -24.32 -3.51
CA LEU A 373 -0.48 -25.01 -2.54
C LEU A 373 -0.85 -24.10 -1.36
N LEU A 374 0.09 -23.30 -0.84
CA LEU A 374 -0.16 -22.34 0.24
C LEU A 374 -1.11 -21.22 -0.22
N THR A 375 -0.96 -20.74 -1.46
CA THR A 375 -1.82 -19.69 -2.03
C THR A 375 -3.26 -20.18 -2.18
N ILE A 376 -3.45 -21.37 -2.76
CA ILE A 376 -4.78 -21.98 -2.92
C ILE A 376 -5.37 -22.30 -1.55
N GLY A 377 -4.60 -22.95 -0.68
CA GLY A 377 -5.06 -23.38 0.65
C GLY A 377 -5.47 -22.21 1.55
N SER A 378 -4.66 -21.15 1.63
CA SER A 378 -4.97 -19.97 2.45
C SER A 378 -6.23 -19.25 1.97
N THR A 379 -6.42 -19.14 0.65
CA THR A 379 -7.59 -18.51 0.06
C THR A 379 -8.85 -19.35 0.29
N LEU A 380 -8.78 -20.68 0.12
CA LEU A 380 -9.91 -21.58 0.38
C LEU A 380 -10.39 -21.56 1.84
N VAL A 381 -9.48 -21.43 2.80
CA VAL A 381 -9.85 -21.28 4.23
C VAL A 381 -10.71 -20.04 4.44
N LEU A 382 -10.37 -18.92 3.78
CA LEU A 382 -11.18 -17.71 3.86
C LEU A 382 -12.47 -17.81 3.08
N ASP A 383 -12.50 -18.54 1.97
CA ASP A 383 -13.74 -18.80 1.23
C ASP A 383 -14.79 -19.47 2.12
N VAL A 384 -14.40 -20.48 2.89
CA VAL A 384 -15.30 -21.16 3.83
C VAL A 384 -15.89 -20.16 4.83
N ILE A 385 -15.06 -19.28 5.38
CA ILE A 385 -15.50 -18.25 6.34
C ILE A 385 -16.41 -17.23 5.66
N ALA A 386 -16.04 -16.73 4.47
CA ALA A 386 -16.79 -15.72 3.74
C ALA A 386 -18.17 -16.24 3.32
N ILE A 387 -18.24 -17.46 2.75
CA ILE A 387 -19.49 -18.11 2.37
C ILE A 387 -20.39 -18.33 3.60
N TRP A 388 -19.81 -18.77 4.72
CA TRP A 388 -20.56 -18.93 5.97
C TRP A 388 -21.19 -17.60 6.44
N ILE A 389 -20.44 -16.49 6.37
CA ILE A 389 -20.95 -15.14 6.67
C ILE A 389 -22.10 -14.77 5.71
N THR A 390 -21.93 -15.00 4.40
CA THR A 390 -22.95 -14.69 3.39
C THR A 390 -24.26 -15.41 3.67
N ILE A 391 -24.20 -16.72 3.94
CA ILE A 391 -25.38 -17.53 4.26
C ILE A 391 -26.06 -17.00 5.53
N LYS A 392 -25.29 -16.65 6.56
CA LYS A 392 -25.83 -16.08 7.80
C LYS A 392 -26.53 -14.74 7.58
N LEU A 393 -25.96 -13.86 6.76
CA LEU A 393 -26.56 -12.57 6.41
C LEU A 393 -27.86 -12.74 5.63
N PHE A 394 -27.89 -13.65 4.65
CA PHE A 394 -29.10 -13.92 3.85
C PHE A 394 -30.24 -14.55 4.67
N ASN A 395 -29.89 -15.28 5.73
CA ASN A 395 -30.87 -15.80 6.69
C ASN A 395 -31.38 -14.74 7.68
N THR A 396 -30.76 -13.56 7.75
CA THR A 396 -31.14 -12.50 8.68
C THR A 396 -32.15 -11.55 8.03
N GLU A 397 -33.41 -11.58 8.47
CA GLU A 397 -34.50 -10.81 7.84
C GLU A 397 -34.31 -9.31 7.93
N SER A 398 -33.79 -8.80 9.04
CA SER A 398 -33.51 -7.36 9.19
C SER A 398 -32.46 -6.83 8.21
N VAL A 399 -31.60 -7.71 7.68
CA VAL A 399 -30.62 -7.37 6.64
C VAL A 399 -31.28 -7.44 5.26
N LEU A 400 -32.12 -8.45 5.03
CA LEU A 400 -32.79 -8.64 3.76
C LEU A 400 -33.82 -7.52 3.47
N PHE A 401 -34.62 -7.14 4.47
CA PHE A 401 -35.78 -6.24 4.36
C PHE A 401 -35.55 -4.83 4.90
N ARG A 402 -34.32 -4.32 4.80
CA ARG A 402 -33.97 -3.00 5.34
C ARG A 402 -34.73 -1.87 4.62
N THR A 403 -35.73 -1.27 5.27
CA THR A 403 -36.61 -0.23 4.68
C THR A 403 -35.92 1.14 4.54
N GLN A 404 -36.41 1.96 3.60
CA GLN A 404 -35.89 3.32 3.36
C GLN A 404 -35.88 4.21 4.62
N GLU A 405 -36.84 4.04 5.53
CA GLU A 405 -37.01 4.88 6.73
C GLU A 405 -35.89 4.78 7.77
N GLU A 406 -35.13 3.67 7.81
CA GLU A 406 -33.99 3.53 8.72
C GLU A 406 -32.74 4.31 8.24
N GLY A 407 -32.80 4.93 7.06
CA GLY A 407 -31.76 5.80 6.51
C GLY A 407 -32.03 7.23 6.96
N GLY A 408 -31.40 7.63 8.07
CA GLY A 408 -31.71 8.84 8.81
C GLY A 408 -31.98 10.09 7.97
N LYS A 409 -33.24 10.54 7.95
CA LYS A 409 -33.55 11.95 7.74
C LYS A 409 -32.84 12.73 8.85
N ILE A 410 -31.89 13.58 8.45
CA ILE A 410 -31.13 14.45 9.33
C ILE A 410 -32.10 15.40 10.05
N LYS A 411 -32.52 15.02 11.25
CA LYS A 411 -33.06 15.93 12.25
C LYS A 411 -32.13 15.91 13.45
N ILE A 412 -31.13 16.79 13.42
CA ILE A 412 -30.29 17.11 14.59
C ILE A 412 -31.18 17.87 15.57
N LYS A 413 -32.06 17.16 16.28
CA LYS A 413 -32.85 17.74 17.38
C LYS A 413 -32.70 16.98 18.70
N ASN A 414 -32.05 15.82 18.72
CA ASN A 414 -31.87 15.03 19.95
C ASN A 414 -30.39 14.86 20.32
N LYS A 415 -30.02 15.22 21.55
CA LYS A 415 -28.67 14.98 22.12
C LYS A 415 -28.24 13.50 22.08
N ARG A 416 -29.18 12.56 21.87
CA ARG A 416 -28.91 11.12 21.69
C ARG A 416 -28.50 10.72 20.27
N THR A 417 -28.75 11.52 19.23
CA THR A 417 -28.45 11.14 17.84
C THR A 417 -27.00 11.38 17.43
N PHE A 418 -26.25 12.20 18.20
CA PHE A 418 -24.84 12.48 17.90
C PHE A 418 -23.93 11.26 18.07
N PHE A 419 -24.15 10.45 19.11
CA PHE A 419 -23.35 9.25 19.39
C PHE A 419 -23.80 8.04 18.55
N SER A 420 -23.81 8.19 17.23
CA SER A 420 -24.05 7.08 16.29
C SER A 420 -22.74 6.56 15.71
N PRO A 421 -22.62 5.25 15.37
CA PRO A 421 -21.40 4.71 14.78
C PRO A 421 -20.91 5.47 13.54
N PHE A 422 -21.84 5.98 12.73
CA PHE A 422 -21.52 6.78 11.54
C PHE A 422 -20.75 8.05 11.90
N TYR A 423 -21.23 8.85 12.86
CA TYR A 423 -20.54 10.07 13.27
C TYR A 423 -19.20 9.80 13.95
N GLY A 424 -19.08 8.66 14.65
CA GLY A 424 -17.80 8.22 15.23
C GLY A 424 -16.76 7.92 14.14
N ILE A 425 -17.15 7.23 13.07
CA ILE A 425 -16.27 6.96 11.92
C ILE A 425 -15.92 8.26 11.20
N VAL A 426 -16.87 9.16 10.96
CA VAL A 426 -16.60 10.45 10.33
C VAL A 426 -15.58 11.26 11.14
N TYR A 427 -15.77 11.35 12.46
CA TYR A 427 -14.82 12.02 13.35
C TYR A 427 -13.43 11.38 13.27
N PHE A 428 -13.35 10.06 13.33
CA PHE A 428 -12.10 9.32 13.19
C PHE A 428 -11.40 9.62 11.86
N CYS A 429 -12.11 9.58 10.74
CA CYS A 429 -11.53 9.87 9.43
C CYS A 429 -11.00 11.30 9.33
N LEU A 430 -11.71 12.29 9.92
CA LEU A 430 -11.25 13.67 9.97
C LEU A 430 -9.99 13.82 10.83
N ALA A 431 -9.96 13.17 12.00
CA ALA A 431 -8.79 13.17 12.87
C ALA A 431 -7.58 12.49 12.20
N LEU A 432 -7.80 11.37 11.52
CA LEU A 432 -6.76 10.62 10.80
C LEU A 432 -6.21 11.43 9.62
N ALA A 433 -7.07 12.08 8.85
CA ALA A 433 -6.66 12.97 7.76
C ALA A 433 -5.85 14.17 8.30
N ALA A 434 -6.32 14.80 9.38
CA ALA A 434 -5.58 15.88 10.03
C ALA A 434 -4.21 15.40 10.55
N LEU A 435 -4.13 14.23 11.18
CA LEU A 435 -2.87 13.64 11.63
C LEU A 435 -1.91 13.40 10.45
N TYR A 436 -2.41 12.82 9.35
CA TYR A 436 -1.58 12.55 8.17
C TYR A 436 -1.05 13.83 7.52
N TYR A 437 -1.93 14.79 7.23
CA TYR A 437 -1.56 16.01 6.48
C TYR A 437 -0.92 17.10 7.33
N LEU A 438 -1.45 17.37 8.52
CA LEU A 438 -0.95 18.42 9.43
C LEU A 438 0.09 17.84 10.39
N GLY A 439 -0.25 16.74 11.08
CA GLY A 439 0.64 16.09 12.04
C GLY A 439 1.94 15.62 11.39
N GLY A 440 1.86 14.92 10.26
CA GLY A 440 3.04 14.48 9.50
C GLY A 440 3.96 15.64 9.09
N LYS A 441 3.38 16.76 8.64
CA LYS A 441 4.15 17.97 8.31
C LYS A 441 4.82 18.59 9.54
N TRP A 442 4.14 18.65 10.68
CA TRP A 442 4.71 19.21 11.92
C TRP A 442 5.81 18.31 12.49
N GLN A 443 5.60 16.99 12.50
CA GLN A 443 6.59 16.02 12.98
C GLN A 443 7.84 16.00 12.09
N ALA A 444 7.69 16.15 10.77
CA ALA A 444 8.82 16.28 9.86
C ALA A 444 9.61 17.57 10.06
N ALA A 445 8.97 18.67 10.48
CA ALA A 445 9.64 19.93 10.76
C ALA A 445 10.39 19.92 12.10
N ASN A 446 9.77 19.38 13.14
CA ASN A 446 10.41 19.12 14.44
C ASN A 446 9.64 18.01 15.15
N LEU A 447 10.31 16.90 15.44
CA LEU A 447 9.65 15.71 15.98
C LEU A 447 8.96 15.98 17.33
N VAL A 448 9.68 16.55 18.29
CA VAL A 448 9.20 16.80 19.65
C VAL A 448 8.00 17.74 19.65
N ASN A 449 8.14 18.92 19.03
CA ASN A 449 7.07 19.91 18.96
C ASN A 449 5.90 19.41 18.09
N GLY A 450 6.20 18.70 17.00
CA GLY A 450 5.19 18.15 16.10
C GLY A 450 4.34 17.06 16.76
N LEU A 451 4.92 16.20 17.60
CA LEU A 451 4.19 15.24 18.41
C LEU A 451 3.30 15.93 19.43
N ILE A 452 3.82 16.90 20.19
CA ILE A 452 3.02 17.69 21.16
C ILE A 452 1.84 18.40 20.46
N GLN A 453 2.09 19.04 19.32
CA GLN A 453 1.05 19.72 18.54
C GLN A 453 0.01 18.73 18.01
N SER A 454 0.43 17.58 17.51
CA SER A 454 -0.50 16.54 17.04
C SER A 454 -1.42 16.07 18.17
N GLU A 455 -0.87 15.78 19.34
CA GLU A 455 -1.64 15.32 20.50
C GLU A 455 -2.59 16.40 21.04
N LEU A 456 -2.12 17.63 21.20
CA LEU A 456 -2.94 18.68 21.81
C LEU A 456 -3.96 19.27 20.82
N ILE A 457 -3.58 19.52 19.57
CA ILE A 457 -4.39 20.25 18.59
C ILE A 457 -5.28 19.32 17.76
N ILE A 458 -4.78 18.15 17.36
CA ILE A 458 -5.52 17.23 16.48
C ILE A 458 -6.33 16.23 17.30
N ILE A 459 -5.77 15.72 18.40
CA ILE A 459 -6.40 14.66 19.19
C ILE A 459 -7.25 15.26 20.32
N LEU A 460 -6.66 16.05 21.23
CA LEU A 460 -7.35 16.53 22.42
C LEU A 460 -8.34 17.67 22.14
N PHE A 461 -7.89 18.74 21.46
CA PHE A 461 -8.66 19.96 21.27
C PHE A 461 -10.03 19.73 20.60
N PRO A 462 -10.16 18.93 19.52
CA PRO A 462 -11.45 18.75 18.87
C PRO A 462 -12.43 17.96 19.74
N VAL A 463 -11.95 17.03 20.58
CA VAL A 463 -12.78 16.34 21.58
C VAL A 463 -13.34 17.35 22.58
N LEU A 464 -12.49 18.20 23.16
CA LEU A 464 -12.90 19.22 24.11
C LEU A 464 -13.86 20.24 23.49
N LEU A 465 -13.63 20.64 22.24
CA LEU A 465 -14.50 21.54 21.49
C LEU A 465 -15.89 20.94 21.30
N VAL A 466 -15.99 19.66 20.89
CA VAL A 466 -17.27 18.96 20.75
C VAL A 466 -18.00 18.84 22.10
N LEU A 467 -17.28 18.52 23.18
CA LEU A 467 -17.86 18.45 24.52
C LEU A 467 -18.43 19.81 24.96
N ARG A 468 -17.69 20.91 24.72
CA ARG A 468 -18.11 22.27 25.07
C ARG A 468 -19.28 22.76 24.22
N LEU A 469 -19.21 22.64 22.90
CA LEU A 469 -20.27 23.06 21.98
C LEU A 469 -21.55 22.22 22.16
N GLY A 470 -21.39 20.92 22.39
CA GLY A 470 -22.50 20.01 22.66
C GLY A 470 -23.08 20.12 24.08
N LYS A 471 -22.48 20.94 24.95
CA LYS A 471 -22.83 21.07 26.39
C LYS A 471 -22.92 19.71 27.08
N TYR A 472 -21.99 18.80 26.76
CA TYR A 472 -21.89 17.50 27.39
C TYR A 472 -21.07 17.59 28.68
N LYS A 473 -21.41 16.78 29.68
CA LYS A 473 -20.62 16.67 30.92
C LYS A 473 -19.38 15.80 30.66
N PRO A 474 -18.15 16.34 30.73
CA PRO A 474 -16.94 15.58 30.38
C PRO A 474 -16.78 14.32 31.23
N ALA A 475 -17.07 14.38 32.53
CA ALA A 475 -16.94 13.23 33.42
C ALA A 475 -17.82 12.03 33.03
N GLU A 476 -19.02 12.29 32.49
CA GLU A 476 -19.95 11.24 32.07
C GLU A 476 -19.58 10.65 30.70
N ILE A 477 -19.18 11.50 29.75
CA ILE A 477 -18.82 11.06 28.39
C ILE A 477 -17.46 10.36 28.39
N LEU A 478 -16.44 11.00 28.96
CA LEU A 478 -15.07 10.50 28.98
C LEU A 478 -14.82 9.46 30.07
N ARG A 479 -15.78 9.22 30.98
CA ARG A 479 -15.62 8.29 32.12
C ARG A 479 -14.48 8.72 33.06
N LEU A 480 -14.46 9.98 33.45
CA LEU A 480 -13.48 10.50 34.42
C LEU A 480 -13.93 10.18 35.86
N LYS A 481 -13.94 8.89 36.21
CA LYS A 481 -14.20 8.44 37.59
C LYS A 481 -12.87 8.21 38.31
N ALA A 482 -12.77 8.61 39.57
CA ALA A 482 -11.59 8.34 40.38
C ALA A 482 -11.34 6.81 40.46
N PRO A 483 -10.11 6.34 40.15
CA PRO A 483 -9.76 4.93 40.23
C PRO A 483 -9.65 4.49 41.69
N LYS A 484 -9.93 3.21 41.99
CA LYS A 484 -9.74 2.68 43.35
C LYS A 484 -8.25 2.39 43.58
N ALA A 485 -7.75 2.59 44.80
CA ALA A 485 -6.36 2.28 45.15
C ALA A 485 -5.96 0.82 44.83
N LYS A 486 -6.88 -0.13 45.04
CA LYS A 486 -6.67 -1.56 44.70
C LYS A 486 -6.57 -1.80 43.19
N GLU A 487 -7.26 -1.00 42.37
CA GLU A 487 -7.16 -1.07 40.90
C GLU A 487 -5.79 -0.54 40.45
N LEU A 488 -5.39 0.62 40.96
CA LEU A 488 -4.09 1.25 40.66
C LEU A 488 -2.90 0.37 41.08
N ALA A 489 -2.99 -0.33 42.21
CA ALA A 489 -1.90 -1.18 42.68
C ALA A 489 -1.61 -2.38 41.76
N ILE A 490 -2.61 -2.89 41.03
CA ILE A 490 -2.46 -4.06 40.15
C ILE A 490 -2.04 -3.68 38.73
N ILE A 491 -2.41 -2.48 38.28
CA ILE A 491 -2.15 -2.01 36.91
C ILE A 491 -0.68 -2.13 36.50
N PRO A 492 0.34 -1.79 37.32
CA PRO A 492 1.75 -1.95 36.92
C PRO A 492 2.13 -3.38 36.58
N PHE A 493 1.73 -4.36 37.40
CA PHE A 493 2.00 -5.78 37.12
C PHE A 493 1.31 -6.24 35.84
N PHE A 494 0.08 -5.74 35.61
CA PHE A 494 -0.68 -6.07 34.43
C PHE A 494 -0.09 -5.42 33.16
N ALA A 495 0.32 -4.16 33.24
CA ALA A 495 0.89 -3.38 32.14
C ALA A 495 2.27 -3.88 31.72
N ILE A 496 3.17 -4.10 32.68
CA ILE A 496 4.53 -4.57 32.38
C ILE A 496 4.50 -5.96 31.75
N SER A 497 3.73 -6.89 32.33
CA SER A 497 3.60 -8.25 31.78
C SER A 497 2.95 -8.26 30.40
N ALA A 498 1.89 -7.48 30.18
CA ALA A 498 1.27 -7.34 28.86
C ALA A 498 2.24 -6.75 27.83
N SER A 499 2.96 -5.68 28.20
CA SER A 499 3.92 -5.01 27.31
C SER A 499 5.07 -5.94 26.90
N MET A 500 5.57 -6.76 27.81
CA MET A 500 6.57 -7.80 27.51
C MET A 500 6.03 -8.83 26.52
N ILE A 501 4.81 -9.35 26.73
CA ILE A 501 4.19 -10.32 25.82
C ILE A 501 4.01 -9.71 24.43
N VAL A 502 3.47 -8.50 24.34
CA VAL A 502 3.25 -7.79 23.07
C VAL A 502 4.58 -7.50 22.35
N SER A 503 5.64 -7.13 23.09
CA SER A 503 6.97 -6.88 22.53
C SER A 503 7.61 -8.16 21.97
N ILE A 504 7.47 -9.29 22.68
CA ILE A 504 7.95 -10.60 22.18
C ILE A 504 7.16 -11.03 20.94
N ILE A 505 5.83 -10.81 20.92
CA ILE A 505 5.01 -11.05 19.72
C ILE A 505 5.52 -10.20 18.55
N ALA A 506 5.82 -8.91 18.78
CA ALA A 506 6.36 -8.03 17.76
C ALA A 506 7.71 -8.52 17.22
N GLN A 507 8.60 -9.02 18.08
CA GLN A 507 9.87 -9.62 17.67
C GLN A 507 9.69 -10.89 16.83
N VAL A 508 8.74 -11.75 17.20
CA VAL A 508 8.41 -12.93 16.39
C VAL A 508 7.84 -12.52 15.03
N ILE A 509 6.99 -11.49 14.97
CA ILE A 509 6.49 -10.95 13.70
C ILE A 509 7.67 -10.43 12.86
N ASN A 510 8.57 -9.64 13.44
CA ASN A 510 9.75 -9.10 12.76
C ASN A 510 10.70 -10.21 12.25
N TYR A 511 10.77 -11.35 12.94
CA TYR A 511 11.55 -12.49 12.46
C TYR A 511 10.98 -13.07 11.15
N PHE A 512 9.65 -13.12 10.99
CA PHE A 512 9.00 -13.61 9.77
C PHE A 512 8.78 -12.53 8.71
N PHE A 513 8.66 -11.28 9.13
CA PHE A 513 8.44 -10.09 8.31
C PHE A 513 9.44 -9.02 8.72
N PRO A 514 10.72 -9.17 8.33
CA PRO A 514 11.76 -8.23 8.73
C PRO A 514 11.44 -6.84 8.23
N PHE A 515 11.66 -5.86 9.10
CA PHE A 515 11.55 -4.47 8.70
C PHE A 515 12.53 -4.16 7.56
N PRO A 516 12.09 -3.44 6.51
CA PRO A 516 12.99 -2.94 5.49
C PRO A 516 14.14 -2.14 6.11
N GLN A 517 15.33 -2.24 5.54
CA GLN A 517 16.49 -1.53 6.08
C GLN A 517 16.27 -0.01 6.13
N GLU A 518 15.59 0.56 5.12
CA GLU A 518 15.21 1.98 5.14
C GLU A 518 14.24 2.32 6.27
N TYR A 519 13.35 1.40 6.67
CA TYR A 519 12.45 1.59 7.81
C TYR A 519 13.25 1.60 9.12
N ILE A 520 14.19 0.67 9.30
CA ILE A 520 15.05 0.62 10.49
C ILE A 520 15.88 1.91 10.57
N GLU A 521 16.45 2.37 9.45
CA GLU A 521 17.19 3.62 9.39
C GLU A 521 16.32 4.86 9.67
N ALA A 522 15.08 4.88 9.15
CA ALA A 522 14.14 5.97 9.44
C ALA A 522 13.75 5.99 10.93
N MET A 523 13.51 4.83 11.52
CA MET A 523 13.19 4.68 12.94
C MET A 523 14.39 5.04 13.84
N SER A 524 15.61 4.62 13.49
CA SER A 524 16.80 4.95 14.28
C SER A 524 17.10 6.45 14.27
N ARG A 525 16.89 7.14 13.14
CA ARG A 525 17.05 8.61 13.04
C ARG A 525 16.17 9.40 14.01
N ILE A 526 14.99 8.89 14.35
CA ILE A 526 14.08 9.48 15.34
C ILE A 526 14.73 9.45 16.73
N PHE A 527 15.48 8.40 17.06
CA PHE A 527 16.10 8.19 18.38
C PHE A 527 17.57 8.66 18.48
N THR A 528 18.22 9.02 17.37
CA THR A 528 19.59 9.58 17.37
C THR A 528 19.65 11.09 17.65
N GLN A 529 18.50 11.76 17.80
CA GLN A 529 18.49 13.15 18.28
C GLN A 529 18.82 13.15 19.78
N ASP A 530 19.64 14.10 20.24
CA ASP A 530 20.00 14.30 21.67
C ASP A 530 18.79 14.75 22.52
N ILE A 531 17.75 13.91 22.58
CA ILE A 531 16.52 14.15 23.32
C ILE A 531 16.70 13.59 24.73
N SER A 532 16.40 14.41 25.74
CA SER A 532 16.46 13.97 27.14
C SER A 532 15.46 12.85 27.43
N PHE A 533 15.80 11.93 28.33
CA PHE A 533 14.87 10.91 28.82
C PHE A 533 13.52 11.49 29.27
N TRP A 534 13.55 12.65 29.95
CA TRP A 534 12.33 13.31 30.43
C TRP A 534 11.49 13.91 29.31
N GLU A 535 12.13 14.41 28.25
CA GLU A 535 11.43 14.89 27.06
C GLU A 535 10.77 13.72 26.31
N LEU A 536 11.48 12.61 26.12
CA LEU A 536 10.91 11.37 25.57
C LEU A 536 9.74 10.87 26.41
N PHE A 537 9.87 10.86 27.74
CA PHE A 537 8.79 10.46 28.64
C PHE A 537 7.55 11.34 28.46
N ILE A 538 7.71 12.66 28.39
CA ILE A 538 6.59 13.58 28.22
C ILE A 538 5.91 13.36 26.85
N VAL A 539 6.70 13.27 25.79
CA VAL A 539 6.20 13.30 24.41
C VAL A 539 5.72 11.94 23.90
N ILE A 540 6.32 10.84 24.36
CA ILE A 540 5.99 9.47 23.89
C ILE A 540 5.13 8.71 24.90
N ALA A 541 5.26 8.97 26.20
CA ALA A 541 4.49 8.25 27.22
C ALA A 541 3.35 9.05 27.84
N LEU A 542 3.63 10.24 28.38
CA LEU A 542 2.66 10.99 29.18
C LEU A 542 1.56 11.63 28.33
N ILE A 543 1.94 12.44 27.34
CA ILE A 543 0.98 13.20 26.52
C ILE A 543 0.09 12.25 25.69
N PRO A 544 0.64 11.28 24.91
CA PRO A 544 -0.19 10.32 24.17
C PRO A 544 -1.04 9.45 25.10
N GLY A 545 -0.45 8.98 26.21
CA GLY A 545 -1.16 8.18 27.21
C GLY A 545 -2.41 8.86 27.79
N ILE A 546 -2.47 10.20 27.77
CA ILE A 546 -3.64 10.98 28.18
C ILE A 546 -4.54 11.29 26.98
N CYS A 547 -3.99 11.88 25.92
CA CYS A 547 -4.76 12.41 24.79
C CYS A 547 -5.43 11.29 23.99
N GLU A 548 -4.70 10.21 23.70
CA GLU A 548 -5.25 9.06 22.97
C GLU A 548 -6.30 8.33 23.80
N GLU A 549 -6.14 8.22 25.13
CA GLU A 549 -7.15 7.59 25.99
C GLU A 549 -8.44 8.42 26.09
N ILE A 550 -8.33 9.75 26.10
CA ILE A 550 -9.47 10.67 25.99
C ILE A 550 -10.20 10.44 24.66
N LEU A 551 -9.47 10.39 23.55
CA LEU A 551 -10.05 10.20 22.22
C LEU A 551 -10.67 8.82 22.06
N PHE A 552 -9.92 7.74 22.28
CA PHE A 552 -10.34 6.40 21.94
C PHE A 552 -11.25 5.76 22.99
N ARG A 553 -10.88 5.80 24.27
CA ARG A 553 -11.58 5.08 25.35
C ARG A 553 -12.69 5.92 25.97
N GLY A 554 -12.48 7.22 26.05
CA GLY A 554 -13.49 8.19 26.46
C GLY A 554 -14.50 8.47 25.36
N PHE A 555 -14.05 9.15 24.30
CA PHE A 555 -14.93 9.77 23.30
C PHE A 555 -15.44 8.80 22.22
N LEU A 556 -14.55 8.21 21.40
CA LEU A 556 -14.91 7.34 20.26
C LEU A 556 -15.65 6.07 20.70
N MET A 557 -15.25 5.47 21.83
CA MET A 557 -15.92 4.28 22.37
C MET A 557 -17.42 4.53 22.64
N ARG A 558 -17.83 5.77 22.88
CA ARG A 558 -19.24 6.12 23.11
C ARG A 558 -20.10 5.96 21.86
N PHE A 559 -19.56 6.20 20.66
CA PHE A 559 -20.29 6.08 19.39
C PHE A 559 -20.60 4.62 19.03
N PHE A 560 -19.83 3.68 19.57
CA PHE A 560 -19.99 2.24 19.31
C PHE A 560 -20.63 1.49 20.48
N LYS A 561 -21.11 2.19 21.53
CA LYS A 561 -21.74 1.55 22.70
C LYS A 561 -23.08 0.91 22.31
N LYS A 562 -23.04 -0.35 21.87
CA LYS A 562 -24.20 -1.23 21.69
C LYS A 562 -24.47 -2.06 22.96
N LYS A 563 -25.51 -2.90 22.97
CA LYS A 563 -25.81 -3.89 24.03
C LYS A 563 -24.75 -5.02 24.17
N SER A 564 -23.51 -4.81 23.71
CA SER A 564 -22.42 -5.78 23.74
C SER A 564 -21.21 -5.17 24.43
N PHE A 565 -20.61 -5.92 25.36
CA PHE A 565 -19.41 -5.52 26.09
C PHE A 565 -18.18 -5.40 25.17
N TRP A 566 -18.01 -6.35 24.24
CA TRP A 566 -16.81 -6.50 23.41
C TRP A 566 -16.81 -5.66 22.13
N TYR A 567 -17.98 -5.43 21.54
CA TYR A 567 -18.09 -4.68 20.27
C TYR A 567 -17.40 -3.30 20.28
N PRO A 568 -17.65 -2.41 21.26
CA PRO A 568 -16.97 -1.11 21.30
C PRO A 568 -15.46 -1.25 21.55
N ILE A 569 -15.02 -2.25 22.33
CA ILE A 569 -13.61 -2.51 22.61
C ILE A 569 -12.87 -2.84 21.31
N PHE A 570 -13.30 -3.87 20.59
CA PHE A 570 -12.65 -4.27 19.34
C PHE A 570 -12.69 -3.17 18.28
N THR A 571 -13.82 -2.49 18.13
CA THR A 571 -13.95 -1.42 17.13
C THR A 571 -12.96 -0.29 17.41
N THR A 572 -12.91 0.22 18.65
CA THR A 572 -11.96 1.30 18.99
C THR A 572 -10.50 0.85 18.99
N ALA A 573 -10.20 -0.42 19.29
CA ALA A 573 -8.85 -0.94 19.22
C ALA A 573 -8.33 -1.03 17.77
N ILE A 574 -9.19 -1.40 16.82
CA ILE A 574 -8.87 -1.36 15.38
C ILE A 574 -8.64 0.08 14.94
N LEU A 575 -9.54 1.00 15.29
CA LEU A 575 -9.36 2.42 14.96
C LEU A 575 -8.06 2.98 15.55
N PHE A 576 -7.73 2.61 16.79
CA PHE A 576 -6.48 2.98 17.46
C PHE A 576 -5.24 2.47 16.71
N ALA A 577 -5.23 1.21 16.28
CA ALA A 577 -4.13 0.64 15.50
C ALA A 577 -3.98 1.29 14.13
N ILE A 578 -5.08 1.59 13.43
CA ILE A 578 -5.04 2.34 12.16
C ILE A 578 -4.48 3.74 12.35
N PHE A 579 -4.79 4.40 13.48
CA PHE A 579 -4.37 5.76 13.77
C PHE A 579 -2.85 5.93 13.90
N HIS A 580 -2.13 4.83 14.18
CA HIS A 580 -0.67 4.83 14.25
C HIS A 580 0.01 4.87 12.87
N LEU A 581 -0.73 4.64 11.78
CA LEU A 581 -0.25 4.70 10.40
C LEU A 581 0.99 3.82 10.12
N ASP A 582 1.19 2.78 10.93
CA ASP A 582 2.32 1.87 10.85
C ASP A 582 1.82 0.42 10.68
N PRO A 583 1.88 -0.14 9.46
CA PRO A 583 1.47 -1.52 9.19
C PRO A 583 2.26 -2.55 10.00
N PHE A 584 3.53 -2.29 10.30
CA PHE A 584 4.42 -3.21 11.00
C PHE A 584 4.07 -3.31 12.49
N ARG A 585 3.55 -2.22 13.08
CA ARG A 585 3.13 -2.17 14.48
C ARG A 585 1.63 -2.44 14.69
N PHE A 586 0.87 -2.65 13.60
CA PHE A 586 -0.58 -2.78 13.65
C PHE A 586 -1.07 -3.84 14.65
N LEU A 587 -0.56 -5.09 14.56
CA LEU A 587 -1.02 -6.18 15.41
C LEU A 587 -0.64 -5.99 16.90
N PRO A 588 0.61 -5.63 17.25
CA PRO A 588 0.97 -5.27 18.62
C PRO A 588 0.08 -4.15 19.22
N VAL A 589 -0.13 -3.07 18.46
CA VAL A 589 -0.94 -1.92 18.90
C VAL A 589 -2.42 -2.29 19.04
N LEU A 590 -2.94 -3.14 18.16
CA LEU A 590 -4.31 -3.67 18.25
C LEU A 590 -4.52 -4.47 19.54
N LEU A 591 -3.60 -5.38 19.88
CA LEU A 591 -3.68 -6.19 21.10
C LEU A 591 -3.64 -5.33 22.36
N LEU A 592 -2.70 -4.37 22.40
CA LEU A 592 -2.64 -3.37 23.47
C LEU A 592 -3.94 -2.56 23.56
N GLY A 593 -4.48 -2.17 22.40
CA GLY A 593 -5.69 -1.38 22.31
C GLY A 593 -6.94 -2.10 22.85
N ILE A 594 -7.02 -3.42 22.67
CA ILE A 594 -8.05 -4.28 23.26
C ILE A 594 -7.94 -4.28 24.79
N LEU A 595 -6.72 -4.43 25.33
CA LEU A 595 -6.48 -4.45 26.78
C LEU A 595 -6.84 -3.10 27.43
N LEU A 596 -6.42 -1.99 26.84
CA LEU A 596 -6.77 -0.64 27.29
C LEU A 596 -8.30 -0.44 27.29
N GLY A 597 -8.97 -0.87 26.21
CA GLY A 597 -10.42 -0.80 26.12
C GLY A 597 -11.13 -1.69 27.15
N TYR A 598 -10.61 -2.88 27.42
CA TYR A 598 -11.09 -3.79 28.46
C TYR A 598 -11.00 -3.16 29.85
N ILE A 599 -9.85 -2.56 30.20
CA ILE A 599 -9.63 -1.89 31.50
C ILE A 599 -10.59 -0.70 31.65
N ALA A 600 -10.71 0.14 30.64
CA ALA A 600 -11.61 1.31 30.66
C ALA A 600 -13.08 0.92 30.77
N MET A 601 -13.50 -0.19 30.14
CA MET A 601 -14.87 -0.71 30.22
C MET A 601 -15.17 -1.38 31.56
N LYS A 602 -14.29 -2.25 32.07
CA LYS A 602 -14.48 -2.94 33.36
C LYS A 602 -14.48 -1.97 34.53
N THR A 603 -13.56 -1.01 34.53
CA THR A 603 -13.48 -0.05 35.63
C THR A 603 -14.47 1.09 35.44
N GLY A 604 -14.89 1.40 34.22
CA GLY A 604 -15.67 2.60 33.94
C GLY A 604 -14.88 3.88 34.25
N SER A 605 -13.54 3.81 34.19
CA SER A 605 -12.63 4.95 34.33
C SER A 605 -11.53 4.88 33.27
N ILE A 606 -11.33 5.96 32.51
CA ILE A 606 -10.18 6.06 31.60
C ILE A 606 -8.86 6.36 32.32
N VAL A 607 -8.90 6.77 33.59
CA VAL A 607 -7.66 7.04 34.37
C VAL A 607 -6.86 5.74 34.57
N ASN A 608 -7.55 4.61 34.75
CA ASN A 608 -6.92 3.30 34.85
C ASN A 608 -6.24 2.90 33.54
N SER A 609 -6.85 3.19 32.38
CA SER A 609 -6.25 2.88 31.09
C SER A 609 -5.14 3.88 30.72
N MET A 610 -5.26 5.16 31.08
CA MET A 610 -4.16 6.16 30.98
C MET A 610 -2.93 5.69 31.75
N PHE A 611 -3.10 5.26 33.00
CA PHE A 611 -1.97 4.80 33.81
C PHE A 611 -1.30 3.55 33.21
N PHE A 612 -2.10 2.59 32.75
CA PHE A 612 -1.59 1.43 32.03
C PHE A 612 -0.81 1.83 30.77
N HIS A 613 -1.37 2.74 29.97
CA HIS A 613 -0.77 3.18 28.71
C HIS A 613 0.56 3.91 28.94
N ILE A 614 0.61 4.82 29.91
CA ILE A 614 1.83 5.52 30.30
C ILE A 614 2.92 4.52 30.72
N ILE A 615 2.58 3.48 31.51
CA ILE A 615 3.55 2.45 31.90
C ILE A 615 4.06 1.68 30.67
N ASN A 616 3.17 1.30 29.75
CA ASN A 616 3.58 0.61 28.52
C ASN A 616 4.58 1.44 27.70
N ASN A 617 4.27 2.72 27.47
CA ASN A 617 5.15 3.57 26.67
C ASN A 617 6.44 3.93 27.41
N SER A 618 6.36 4.06 28.74
CA SER A 618 7.57 4.25 29.58
C SER A 618 8.50 3.04 29.50
N LEU A 619 7.95 1.81 29.46
CA LEU A 619 8.77 0.62 29.31
C LEU A 619 9.49 0.59 27.96
N ALA A 620 8.81 1.00 26.88
CA ALA A 620 9.44 1.14 25.57
C ALA A 620 10.60 2.14 25.60
N ILE A 621 10.42 3.32 26.22
CA ILE A 621 11.48 4.32 26.38
C ILE A 621 12.64 3.77 27.21
N VAL A 622 12.36 3.07 28.31
CA VAL A 622 13.40 2.47 29.16
C VAL A 622 14.24 1.44 28.38
N ILE A 623 13.59 0.60 27.55
CA ILE A 623 14.27 -0.37 26.69
C ILE A 623 15.17 0.37 25.68
N THR A 624 14.64 1.37 24.97
CA THR A 624 15.40 2.09 23.94
C THR A 624 16.55 2.93 24.52
N THR A 625 16.36 3.59 25.68
CA THR A 625 17.38 4.47 26.28
C THR A 625 18.44 3.70 27.07
N PHE A 626 18.06 2.62 27.76
CA PHE A 626 18.96 1.90 28.68
C PHE A 626 19.30 0.47 28.22
N GLY A 627 18.84 0.01 27.05
CA GLY A 627 18.99 -1.38 26.60
C GLY A 627 20.44 -1.87 26.52
N GLU A 628 21.38 -0.99 26.19
CA GLU A 628 22.82 -1.28 26.14
C GLU A 628 23.52 -1.31 27.50
N GLN A 629 22.86 -0.86 28.57
CA GLN A 629 23.44 -0.85 29.91
C GLN A 629 23.62 -2.27 30.44
N ASN A 630 24.70 -2.51 31.18
CA ASN A 630 25.07 -3.86 31.64
C ASN A 630 23.97 -4.55 32.48
N TRP A 631 23.20 -3.79 33.26
CA TRP A 631 22.10 -4.33 34.06
C TRP A 631 20.89 -4.75 33.21
N MET A 632 20.71 -4.13 32.03
CA MET A 632 19.61 -4.44 31.10
C MET A 632 19.90 -5.65 30.21
N LYS A 633 21.18 -5.98 29.97
CA LYS A 633 21.60 -7.17 29.21
C LYS A 633 21.13 -8.51 29.78
N VAL A 634 20.65 -8.54 31.03
CA VAL A 634 19.99 -9.73 31.60
C VAL A 634 18.64 -9.98 30.91
N PHE A 635 17.90 -8.91 30.60
CA PHE A 635 16.55 -8.93 30.03
C PHE A 635 16.53 -8.72 28.51
N ILE A 636 17.51 -7.99 27.98
CA ILE A 636 17.60 -7.58 26.58
C ILE A 636 18.77 -8.28 25.88
N GLN A 637 18.61 -8.59 24.59
CA GLN A 637 19.61 -9.06 23.65
C GLN A 637 19.69 -8.05 22.48
N ASP A 638 20.90 -7.87 21.92
CA ASP A 638 21.14 -7.01 20.76
C ASP A 638 20.63 -5.55 20.93
N GLY A 639 20.72 -5.01 22.16
CA GLY A 639 20.38 -3.62 22.48
C GLY A 639 18.88 -3.30 22.57
N GLU A 640 18.02 -3.99 21.81
CA GLU A 640 16.60 -3.62 21.66
C GLU A 640 15.61 -4.79 21.87
N ASN A 641 16.05 -6.05 21.72
CA ASN A 641 15.16 -7.20 21.76
C ASN A 641 15.05 -7.80 23.17
N LEU A 642 13.85 -8.08 23.66
CA LEU A 642 13.66 -8.85 24.89
C LEU A 642 14.04 -10.33 24.71
N LYS A 643 14.75 -10.91 25.68
CA LYS A 643 15.05 -12.36 25.65
C LYS A 643 13.79 -13.21 25.79
N TYR A 644 13.66 -14.24 24.95
CA TYR A 644 12.48 -15.11 24.88
C TYR A 644 12.11 -15.81 26.19
N TRP A 645 13.07 -16.05 27.10
CA TRP A 645 12.78 -16.68 28.40
C TRP A 645 11.83 -15.85 29.27
N LEU A 646 11.74 -14.53 29.04
CA LEU A 646 10.83 -13.62 29.74
C LEU A 646 9.35 -13.90 29.43
N LEU A 647 9.04 -14.64 28.36
CA LEU A 647 7.67 -14.92 27.97
C LEU A 647 6.90 -15.71 29.04
N LEU A 648 7.51 -16.75 29.60
CA LEU A 648 6.88 -17.59 30.64
C LEU A 648 6.52 -16.82 31.91
N PRO A 649 7.45 -16.09 32.57
CA PRO A 649 7.12 -15.28 33.75
C PRO A 649 6.14 -14.15 33.40
N ALA A 650 6.25 -13.54 32.22
CA ALA A 650 5.28 -12.52 31.79
C ALA A 650 3.86 -13.09 31.66
N ILE A 651 3.68 -14.26 31.03
CA ILE A 651 2.37 -14.93 30.94
C ILE A 651 1.81 -15.26 32.33
N LEU A 652 2.65 -15.77 33.24
CA LEU A 652 2.22 -16.10 34.60
C LEU A 652 1.74 -14.86 35.36
N ILE A 653 2.52 -13.78 35.36
CA ILE A 653 2.16 -12.51 35.99
C ILE A 653 0.92 -11.91 35.33
N PHE A 654 0.80 -11.99 34.01
CA PHE A 654 -0.35 -11.51 33.26
C PHE A 654 -1.65 -12.24 33.68
N ILE A 655 -1.61 -13.57 33.78
CA ILE A 655 -2.78 -14.37 34.19
C ILE A 655 -3.17 -14.07 35.64
N LEU A 656 -2.19 -13.98 36.56
CA LEU A 656 -2.44 -13.69 37.97
C LEU A 656 -2.98 -12.28 38.17
N SER A 657 -2.36 -11.29 37.54
CA SER A 657 -2.77 -9.88 37.60
C SER A 657 -4.15 -9.69 36.96
N MET A 658 -4.44 -10.32 35.83
CA MET A 658 -5.76 -10.31 35.20
C MET A 658 -6.85 -10.95 36.10
N LYS A 659 -6.57 -12.10 36.73
CA LYS A 659 -7.52 -12.73 37.68
C LYS A 659 -7.79 -11.83 38.89
N ALA A 660 -6.75 -11.22 39.45
CA ALA A 660 -6.87 -10.30 40.58
C ALA A 660 -7.65 -9.03 40.20
N PHE A 661 -7.34 -8.44 39.04
CA PHE A 661 -8.04 -7.29 38.48
C PHE A 661 -9.54 -7.57 38.29
N ASN A 662 -9.88 -8.74 37.73
CA ASN A 662 -11.27 -9.15 37.55
C ASN A 662 -11.99 -9.30 38.89
N LYS A 663 -11.37 -9.94 39.88
CA LYS A 663 -11.95 -10.10 41.22
C LYS A 663 -12.29 -8.75 41.88
N ILE A 664 -11.44 -7.74 41.69
CA ILE A 664 -11.66 -6.40 42.27
C ILE A 664 -12.73 -5.60 41.52
N THR A 665 -12.82 -5.79 40.19
CA THR A 665 -13.72 -5.04 39.31
C THR A 665 -15.13 -5.64 39.16
N VAL A 666 -15.33 -6.94 39.46
CA VAL A 666 -16.66 -7.62 39.44
C VAL A 666 -17.73 -6.88 40.27
N SER A 667 -17.34 -6.14 41.31
CA SER A 667 -18.25 -5.30 42.10
C SER A 667 -18.98 -4.19 41.33
N ARG A 668 -18.59 -3.87 40.09
CA ARG A 668 -19.21 -2.83 39.23
C ARG A 668 -20.15 -3.37 38.13
N GLU A 669 -20.15 -4.67 37.83
CA GLU A 669 -21.00 -5.22 36.75
C GLU A 669 -22.50 -5.15 37.06
N VAL A 670 -22.88 -4.97 38.33
CA VAL A 670 -24.29 -4.96 38.76
C VAL A 670 -24.98 -3.60 38.52
N GLN A 671 -24.29 -2.56 38.01
CA GLN A 671 -24.86 -1.20 37.88
C GLN A 671 -24.59 -0.46 36.56
N LEU A 672 -24.19 -1.15 35.48
CA LEU A 672 -23.98 -0.56 34.14
C LEU A 672 -24.90 -1.18 33.10
#